data_AF-A0A2E5GQV0-F1
#
_entry.id   AF-A0A2E5GQV0-F1
#
_cell.length_a   1.000
_cell.length_b   1.000
_cell.length_c   1.000
_cell.angle_alpha   90.00
_cell.angle_beta   90.00
_cell.angle_gamma   90.00
#
_symmetry.space_group_name_H-M   'P 1'
#
loop_
_entity.id
_entity.type
_entity.pdbx_description
1 polymer ?
#
loop_
_entity_poly.entity_id
_entity_poly.type
_entity_poly.pdbx_seq_one_letter_code
_entity_poly.pdbx_strand_id
1 'polypeptide(L)'
;MKKAIEILIDYLTCTDPVIKTKWLNLLASFWHKDSGAVVKTIEVDEDGNTSFTFLKGDNTEEFVVIQNFVLPNEMPQSFIIGLVDALNSKVDKVTGKGLSANDFTTALKNKLDGLQNYVHPEFHQIGEIDGLTDALNDKQDKVEGKGLSTNDFTNDYKEQLDNPVEVPENLSGFTDDIGATETEIIKVRTKDQIINQDLDASKVYKLMNSISIDGLTEKIRIDNLKKLLGLGHNDTTITITGENGIGFVSAGNGRNIDIENLQISTVGTGSKCFDVTDVDGSHEMRLLSVNFSGCKSLGDVRDYRQVYWNDIGLYGCADGVTFHGEMNGAYINGLNLFSFQATGTLFKEGDDLSFSNRLFAALNFDVPTGAKLLDFQPGVFLGNELLQLNGCIAKVNGVLNPEATTALVPNISANDSVCKWTGNTGLHNSSIERFIEDTDVSGNFEVSWLVDTYYLEMTADTTFTERDLPANGKNTKEILIYLTGEFTPTFPAGWIVNQVGTYKGADVNEIRIKNIKTGVYFTRISNSLSVYPAPDLSSVDPSGFLPNTQDNLINLYGSFFTPQSIVEIEGQTVTAVDFKNSGWLQVVFDTNALEGDFDITISNGTTVIFRNRIAVVLGEVTTPVEADWDIITGGFDHSNGIDAIKQQTINPDESVWEGEFDYTQDFQVRVDSEYSPLGFSATGSDRWVLEDSSGNSIRMENRGDGSSNLIINGTFYAAGRVSSGQGTYTSGQITIRNTGEILVRENGSLRSGLPTLTLGSNFKLKLLSRRVNYYSVKYILLAN
;
A
#
# COMPACT_ATOMS: atom_id res chain seq x y z
N MET A 1 -41.12 33.09 43.64
CA MET A 1 -40.33 33.55 44.81
C MET A 1 -40.31 35.08 44.82
N LYS A 2 -40.95 35.71 45.80
CA LYS A 2 -40.87 37.17 46.02
C LYS A 2 -39.50 37.48 46.64
N LYS A 3 -38.53 37.87 45.83
CA LYS A 3 -37.35 38.59 46.33
C LYS A 3 -37.58 40.09 46.10
N ALA A 4 -37.36 40.87 47.15
CA ALA A 4 -37.71 42.28 47.23
C ALA A 4 -36.89 43.11 46.23
N ILE A 5 -37.51 44.20 45.75
CA ILE A 5 -36.92 45.25 44.89
C ILE A 5 -35.54 45.75 45.39
N GLU A 6 -35.28 45.56 46.68
CA GLU A 6 -34.01 45.85 47.37
C GLU A 6 -32.81 45.11 46.77
N ILE A 7 -32.95 43.86 46.32
CA ILE A 7 -31.83 43.14 45.66
C ILE A 7 -31.49 43.77 44.30
N LEU A 8 -32.50 44.26 43.58
CA LEU A 8 -32.31 44.97 42.31
C LEU A 8 -31.61 46.32 42.54
N ILE A 9 -31.97 47.02 43.61
CA ILE A 9 -31.33 48.28 44.02
C ILE A 9 -29.88 48.04 44.46
N ASP A 10 -29.58 46.97 45.22
CA ASP A 10 -28.22 46.60 45.62
C ASP A 10 -27.32 46.28 44.42
N TYR A 11 -27.86 45.62 43.38
CA TYR A 11 -27.14 45.39 42.13
C TYR A 11 -26.93 46.66 41.31
N LEU A 12 -27.92 47.57 41.27
CA LEU A 12 -27.82 48.85 40.55
C LEU A 12 -26.90 49.87 41.25
N THR A 13 -26.69 49.73 42.56
CA THR A 13 -25.82 50.60 43.38
C THR A 13 -24.46 49.97 43.69
N CYS A 14 -24.22 48.74 43.23
CA CYS A 14 -22.94 48.06 43.36
C CYS A 14 -21.82 48.88 42.71
N THR A 15 -20.76 49.13 43.48
CA THR A 15 -19.57 49.88 43.02
C THR A 15 -18.49 48.97 42.40
N ASP A 16 -18.67 47.65 42.47
CA ASP A 16 -17.77 46.68 41.85
C ASP A 16 -17.87 46.75 40.31
N PRO A 17 -16.79 47.12 39.60
CA PRO A 17 -16.82 47.31 38.15
C PRO A 17 -17.14 46.04 37.36
N VAL A 18 -16.76 44.87 37.88
CA VAL A 18 -16.94 43.57 37.22
C VAL A 18 -18.40 43.15 37.34
N ILE A 19 -18.99 43.28 38.53
CA ILE A 19 -20.41 42.96 38.76
C ILE A 19 -21.29 43.91 37.95
N LYS A 20 -20.98 45.21 37.93
CA LYS A 20 -21.71 46.20 37.14
C LYS A 20 -21.66 45.91 35.64
N THR A 21 -20.49 45.54 35.11
CA THR A 21 -20.33 45.18 33.68
C THR A 21 -21.12 43.92 33.33
N LYS A 22 -21.08 42.88 34.19
CA LYS A 22 -21.87 41.66 33.99
C LYS A 22 -23.38 41.95 33.98
N TRP A 23 -23.84 42.84 34.87
CA TRP A 23 -25.24 43.24 34.92
C TRP A 23 -25.66 44.08 33.72
N LEU A 24 -24.82 45.00 33.26
CA LEU A 24 -25.07 45.79 32.05
C LEU A 24 -25.12 44.90 30.80
N ASN A 25 -24.25 43.90 30.71
CA ASN A 25 -24.29 42.92 29.62
C ASN A 25 -25.55 42.05 29.68
N LEU A 26 -25.98 41.66 30.89
CA LEU A 26 -27.25 40.94 31.08
C LEU A 26 -28.46 41.80 30.67
N LEU A 27 -28.52 43.07 31.08
CA LEU A 27 -29.57 44.00 30.65
C LEU A 27 -29.55 44.25 29.14
N ALA A 28 -28.36 44.39 28.56
CA ALA A 28 -28.19 44.52 27.11
C ALA A 28 -28.65 43.27 26.36
N SER A 29 -28.61 42.09 26.97
CA SER A 29 -29.12 40.85 26.34
C SER A 29 -30.65 40.80 26.21
N PHE A 30 -31.38 41.62 26.99
CA PHE A 30 -32.84 41.77 26.87
C PHE A 30 -33.26 42.89 25.90
N TRP A 31 -32.29 43.64 25.35
CA TRP A 31 -32.51 44.79 24.49
C TRP A 31 -31.81 44.58 23.14
N HIS A 32 -32.57 44.53 22.06
CA HIS A 32 -31.97 44.53 20.73
C HIS A 32 -31.45 45.94 20.41
N LYS A 33 -30.15 46.15 20.70
CA LYS A 33 -29.45 47.45 20.66
C LYS A 33 -29.65 48.25 19.37
N ASP A 34 -29.88 47.57 18.24
CA ASP A 34 -30.00 48.19 16.92
C ASP A 34 -31.45 48.55 16.54
N SER A 35 -32.45 47.88 17.14
CA SER A 35 -33.88 48.09 16.79
C SER A 35 -34.69 48.77 17.90
N GLY A 36 -34.12 48.91 19.11
CA GLY A 36 -34.82 49.51 20.23
C GLY A 36 -35.84 48.56 20.89
N ALA A 37 -35.99 47.34 20.39
CA ALA A 37 -37.02 46.41 20.84
C ALA A 37 -36.59 45.62 22.08
N VAL A 38 -37.52 45.41 23.01
CA VAL A 38 -37.30 44.72 24.28
C VAL A 38 -38.16 43.46 24.33
N VAL A 39 -37.62 42.36 24.83
CA VAL A 39 -38.41 41.12 25.01
C VAL A 39 -39.48 41.37 26.07
N LYS A 40 -40.75 41.31 25.67
CA LYS A 40 -41.93 41.51 26.53
C LYS A 40 -42.40 40.19 27.13
N THR A 41 -42.52 39.14 26.32
CA THR A 41 -42.88 37.79 26.79
C THR A 41 -42.10 36.73 26.02
N ILE A 42 -41.87 35.59 26.69
CA ILE A 42 -41.39 34.35 26.09
C ILE A 42 -42.38 33.27 26.51
N GLU A 43 -43.00 32.62 25.54
CA GLU A 43 -44.00 31.58 25.78
C GLU A 43 -43.65 30.33 24.97
N VAL A 44 -43.76 29.16 25.59
CA VAL A 44 -43.60 27.87 24.91
C VAL A 44 -44.97 27.23 24.83
N ASP A 45 -45.43 26.89 23.62
CA ASP A 45 -46.72 26.26 23.42
C ASP A 45 -46.67 24.74 23.67
N GLU A 46 -47.83 24.08 23.54
CA GLU A 46 -47.98 22.63 23.77
C GLU A 46 -47.17 21.77 22.78
N ASP A 47 -46.81 22.33 21.61
CA ASP A 47 -46.00 21.68 20.58
C ASP A 47 -44.48 21.95 20.79
N GLY A 48 -44.12 22.72 21.82
CA GLY A 48 -42.75 23.09 22.16
C GLY A 48 -42.21 24.29 21.37
N ASN A 49 -43.03 24.93 20.53
CA ASN A 49 -42.61 26.12 19.79
C ASN A 49 -42.37 27.26 20.78
N THR A 50 -41.26 27.97 20.64
CA THR A 50 -40.94 29.12 21.48
C THR A 50 -41.32 30.40 20.77
N SER A 51 -42.23 31.17 21.34
CA SER A 51 -42.62 32.48 20.85
C SER A 51 -42.00 33.58 21.70
N PHE A 52 -41.51 34.62 21.02
CA PHE A 52 -40.98 35.84 21.60
C PHE A 52 -41.88 37.00 21.16
N THR A 53 -42.42 37.74 22.13
CA THR A 53 -43.06 39.03 21.86
C THR A 53 -42.07 40.13 22.16
N PHE A 54 -41.73 40.92 21.16
CA PHE A 54 -40.90 42.10 21.31
C PHE A 54 -41.77 43.36 21.36
N LEU A 55 -41.54 44.23 22.35
CA LEU A 55 -42.13 45.56 22.39
C LEU A 55 -41.16 46.55 21.73
N LYS A 56 -41.59 47.18 20.64
CA LYS A 56 -40.81 48.19 19.92
C LYS A 56 -40.92 49.55 20.62
N GLY A 57 -39.99 50.46 20.31
CA GLY A 57 -39.93 51.80 20.91
C GLY A 57 -41.15 52.70 20.63
N ASP A 58 -42.00 52.32 19.66
CA ASP A 58 -43.26 53.00 19.33
C ASP A 58 -44.50 52.38 20.03
N ASN A 59 -44.28 51.49 21.01
CA ASN A 59 -45.30 50.68 21.70
C ASN A 59 -46.05 49.68 20.83
N THR A 60 -45.55 49.35 19.63
CA THR A 60 -46.07 48.23 18.85
C THR A 60 -45.41 46.92 19.26
N GLU A 61 -46.14 45.82 19.08
CA GLU A 61 -45.65 44.47 19.40
C GLU A 61 -45.31 43.73 18.12
N GLU A 62 -44.17 43.06 18.13
CA GLU A 62 -43.72 42.15 17.09
C GLU A 62 -43.61 40.75 17.66
N PHE A 63 -44.19 39.79 16.95
CA PHE A 63 -44.30 38.42 17.39
C PHE A 63 -43.41 37.53 16.52
N VAL A 64 -42.50 36.79 17.14
CA VAL A 64 -41.59 35.86 16.46
C VAL A 64 -41.81 34.48 17.05
N VAL A 65 -42.15 33.49 16.23
CA VAL A 65 -42.30 32.10 16.65
C VAL A 65 -41.14 31.28 16.08
N ILE A 66 -40.38 30.65 16.96
CA ILE A 66 -39.43 29.61 16.63
C ILE A 66 -40.17 28.28 16.77
N GLN A 67 -40.49 27.68 15.63
CA GLN A 67 -41.14 26.38 15.58
C GLN A 67 -40.16 25.31 16.11
N ASN A 68 -40.63 24.47 17.02
CA ASN A 68 -39.93 23.27 17.46
C ASN A 68 -39.90 22.28 16.29
N PHE A 69 -38.71 21.86 15.90
CA PHE A 69 -38.56 20.98 14.76
C PHE A 69 -39.01 19.56 15.13
N VAL A 70 -40.18 19.15 14.61
CA VAL A 70 -40.70 17.79 14.75
C VAL A 70 -40.47 17.04 13.44
N LEU A 71 -39.70 15.95 13.51
CA LEU A 71 -39.46 15.06 12.35
C LEU A 71 -40.79 14.45 11.86
N PRO A 72 -41.10 14.49 10.56
CA PRO A 72 -42.31 13.87 10.02
C PRO A 72 -42.30 12.36 10.24
N ASN A 73 -43.46 11.77 10.55
CA ASN A 73 -43.60 10.32 10.72
C ASN A 73 -43.37 9.52 9.42
N GLU A 74 -43.43 10.20 8.27
CA GLU A 74 -43.12 9.65 6.96
C GLU A 74 -42.29 10.67 6.18
N MET A 75 -41.13 10.26 5.67
CA MET A 75 -40.26 11.09 4.87
C MET A 75 -40.15 10.52 3.45
N PRO A 76 -40.31 11.34 2.40
CA PRO A 76 -40.08 10.89 1.03
C PRO A 76 -38.61 10.49 0.85
N GLN A 77 -38.31 9.55 -0.06
CA GLN A 77 -36.93 9.09 -0.31
C GLN A 77 -35.98 10.22 -0.72
N SER A 78 -36.51 11.33 -1.25
CA SER A 78 -35.77 12.55 -1.57
C SER A 78 -35.36 13.38 -0.35
N PHE A 79 -35.78 13.02 0.86
CA PHE A 79 -35.43 13.72 2.10
C PHE A 79 -33.94 13.61 2.43
N ILE A 80 -33.30 12.52 2.00
CA ILE A 80 -31.85 12.33 2.10
C ILE A 80 -31.28 12.48 0.69
N ILE A 81 -30.56 13.58 0.47
CA ILE A 81 -29.88 13.85 -0.80
C ILE A 81 -28.92 12.69 -1.10
N GLY A 82 -29.01 12.14 -2.31
CA GLY A 82 -28.19 11.00 -2.75
C GLY A 82 -28.68 9.61 -2.32
N LEU A 83 -29.74 9.49 -1.49
CA LEU A 83 -30.27 8.18 -1.11
C LEU A 83 -30.84 7.42 -2.31
N VAL A 84 -31.54 8.12 -3.21
CA VAL A 84 -32.09 7.53 -4.44
C VAL A 84 -30.97 7.03 -5.33
N ASP A 85 -29.88 7.80 -5.47
CA ASP A 85 -28.73 7.44 -6.30
C ASP A 85 -27.97 6.26 -5.69
N ALA A 86 -27.72 6.28 -4.39
CA ALA A 86 -27.10 5.16 -3.66
C ALA A 86 -27.93 3.87 -3.75
N LEU A 87 -29.27 3.97 -3.67
CA LEU A 87 -30.16 2.82 -3.86
C LEU A 87 -30.13 2.32 -5.31
N ASN A 88 -30.06 3.21 -6.30
CA ASN A 88 -29.93 2.85 -7.70
C ASN A 88 -28.59 2.17 -8.01
N SER A 89 -27.49 2.56 -7.34
CA SER A 89 -26.16 1.96 -7.50
C SER A 89 -25.97 0.63 -6.79
N LYS A 90 -26.78 0.32 -5.77
CA LYS A 90 -26.74 -0.97 -5.04
C LYS A 90 -27.44 -2.12 -5.78
N VAL A 91 -28.06 -1.86 -6.92
CA VAL A 91 -28.81 -2.85 -7.69
C VAL A 91 -28.12 -3.06 -9.04
N ASP A 92 -27.41 -4.18 -9.19
CA ASP A 92 -26.80 -4.57 -10.47
C ASP A 92 -27.89 -4.79 -11.53
N LYS A 93 -28.14 -3.78 -12.36
CA LYS A 93 -29.05 -3.90 -13.51
C LYS A 93 -28.28 -4.47 -14.70
N VAL A 94 -28.49 -5.75 -14.97
CA VAL A 94 -28.09 -6.34 -16.26
C VAL A 94 -29.14 -5.96 -17.31
N THR A 95 -28.72 -5.29 -18.38
CA THR A 95 -29.58 -4.93 -19.52
C THR A 95 -30.36 -6.15 -20.02
N GLY A 96 -31.70 -6.09 -19.96
CA GLY A 96 -32.59 -7.16 -20.41
C GLY A 96 -33.18 -8.06 -19.30
N LYS A 97 -32.87 -7.83 -18.02
CA LYS A 97 -33.49 -8.55 -16.88
C LYS A 97 -34.37 -7.63 -16.00
N GLY A 98 -35.50 -8.15 -15.52
CA GLY A 98 -36.42 -7.44 -14.63
C GLY A 98 -36.12 -7.67 -13.15
N LEU A 99 -36.46 -6.70 -12.31
CA LEU A 99 -36.02 -6.57 -10.91
C LEU A 99 -36.59 -7.59 -9.90
N SER A 100 -37.46 -8.52 -10.28
CA SER A 100 -38.05 -9.45 -9.29
C SER A 100 -38.63 -10.77 -9.82
N ALA A 101 -38.27 -11.25 -11.02
CA ALA A 101 -38.57 -12.64 -11.41
C ALA A 101 -37.78 -13.10 -12.66
N ASN A 102 -37.03 -14.19 -12.47
CA ASN A 102 -36.48 -15.14 -13.44
C ASN A 102 -35.22 -14.75 -14.23
N ASP A 103 -34.19 -15.60 -14.08
CA ASP A 103 -32.91 -15.59 -14.81
C ASP A 103 -33.00 -15.88 -16.32
N PHE A 104 -34.21 -15.99 -16.86
CA PHE A 104 -34.46 -16.40 -18.24
C PHE A 104 -35.29 -15.34 -18.98
N THR A 105 -34.93 -15.05 -20.23
CA THR A 105 -35.82 -14.34 -21.16
C THR A 105 -37.10 -15.17 -21.39
N THR A 106 -38.21 -14.54 -21.80
CA THR A 106 -39.47 -15.25 -22.10
C THR A 106 -39.27 -16.43 -23.05
N ALA A 107 -38.38 -16.29 -24.03
CA ALA A 107 -38.03 -17.37 -24.97
C ALA A 107 -37.30 -18.54 -24.29
N LEU A 108 -36.36 -18.25 -23.38
CA LEU A 108 -35.62 -19.27 -22.65
C LEU A 108 -36.47 -19.96 -21.58
N LYS A 109 -37.35 -19.20 -20.90
CA LYS A 109 -38.29 -19.77 -19.93
C LYS A 109 -39.26 -20.75 -20.60
N ASN A 110 -39.81 -20.39 -21.76
CA ASN A 110 -40.69 -21.29 -22.52
C ASN A 110 -39.94 -22.56 -23.00
N LYS A 111 -38.65 -22.46 -23.32
CA LYS A 111 -37.81 -23.64 -23.63
C LYS A 111 -37.59 -24.52 -22.40
N LEU A 112 -37.31 -23.91 -21.24
CA LEU A 112 -37.06 -24.62 -19.99
C LEU A 112 -38.32 -25.32 -19.45
N ASP A 113 -39.46 -24.62 -19.42
CA ASP A 113 -40.74 -25.19 -18.99
C ASP A 113 -41.18 -26.36 -19.90
N GLY A 114 -40.67 -26.41 -21.14
CA GLY A 114 -40.90 -27.51 -22.09
C GLY A 114 -39.99 -28.74 -21.90
N LEU A 115 -38.96 -28.66 -21.06
CA LEU A 115 -38.03 -29.77 -20.76
C LEU A 115 -38.56 -30.63 -19.61
N GLN A 116 -39.66 -31.35 -19.83
CA GLN A 116 -40.05 -32.46 -18.94
C GLN A 116 -39.45 -33.77 -19.45
N ASN A 117 -38.71 -34.48 -18.58
CA ASN A 117 -38.06 -35.77 -18.84
C ASN A 117 -36.86 -35.75 -19.79
N TYR A 118 -36.01 -34.72 -19.73
CA TYR A 118 -34.71 -34.79 -20.41
C TYR A 118 -33.79 -35.79 -19.70
N VAL A 119 -33.63 -36.98 -20.31
CA VAL A 119 -32.61 -37.95 -19.94
C VAL A 119 -31.46 -37.76 -20.92
N HIS A 120 -30.31 -37.32 -20.42
CA HIS A 120 -29.11 -37.15 -21.24
C HIS A 120 -28.70 -38.51 -21.82
N PRO A 121 -28.54 -38.65 -23.15
CA PRO A 121 -28.09 -39.90 -23.73
C PRO A 121 -26.67 -40.20 -23.27
N GLU A 122 -26.33 -41.48 -23.09
CA GLU A 122 -24.98 -41.88 -22.67
C GLU A 122 -23.92 -41.50 -23.71
N PHE A 123 -24.34 -41.32 -24.97
CA PHE A 123 -23.50 -40.90 -26.09
C PHE A 123 -24.26 -39.91 -26.97
N HIS A 124 -23.53 -38.90 -27.46
CA HIS A 124 -23.99 -37.97 -28.49
C HIS A 124 -23.44 -38.40 -29.85
N GLN A 125 -24.23 -38.25 -30.91
CA GLN A 125 -23.76 -38.42 -32.27
C GLN A 125 -22.92 -37.21 -32.68
N ILE A 126 -21.86 -37.44 -33.44
CA ILE A 126 -20.94 -36.38 -33.85
C ILE A 126 -21.62 -35.27 -34.69
N GLY A 127 -22.73 -35.61 -35.37
CA GLY A 127 -23.54 -34.67 -36.14
C GLY A 127 -24.45 -33.76 -35.30
N GLU A 128 -24.51 -33.95 -33.98
CA GLU A 128 -25.24 -33.06 -33.06
C GLU A 128 -24.47 -31.76 -32.77
N ILE A 129 -23.19 -31.70 -33.16
CA ILE A 129 -22.36 -30.50 -33.09
C ILE A 129 -22.13 -29.99 -34.51
N ASP A 130 -22.76 -28.87 -34.85
CA ASP A 130 -22.70 -28.28 -36.20
C ASP A 130 -21.25 -27.93 -36.58
N GLY A 131 -20.81 -28.37 -37.75
CA GLY A 131 -19.44 -28.20 -38.25
C GLY A 131 -18.36 -29.11 -37.65
N LEU A 132 -18.65 -29.95 -36.64
CA LEU A 132 -17.63 -30.83 -36.05
C LEU A 132 -17.14 -31.92 -37.01
N THR A 133 -18.04 -32.43 -37.86
CA THR A 133 -17.69 -33.43 -38.89
C THR A 133 -16.67 -32.84 -39.88
N ASP A 134 -16.89 -31.60 -40.32
CA ASP A 134 -16.02 -30.91 -41.26
C ASP A 134 -14.68 -30.56 -40.62
N ALA A 135 -14.70 -30.04 -39.38
CA ALA A 135 -13.48 -29.73 -38.63
C ALA A 135 -12.60 -30.97 -38.38
N LEU A 136 -13.20 -32.15 -38.16
CA LEU A 136 -12.46 -33.39 -38.02
C LEU A 136 -11.94 -33.93 -39.35
N ASN A 137 -12.69 -33.74 -40.44
CA ASN A 137 -12.23 -34.09 -41.78
C ASN A 137 -11.05 -33.22 -42.21
N ASP A 138 -11.02 -31.95 -41.82
CA ASP A 138 -9.92 -31.01 -42.12
C ASP A 138 -8.68 -31.25 -41.24
N LYS A 139 -8.84 -31.82 -40.04
CA LYS A 139 -7.72 -32.26 -39.20
C LYS A 139 -7.20 -33.66 -39.56
N GLN A 140 -7.78 -34.31 -40.58
CA GLN A 140 -7.32 -35.59 -41.08
C GLN A 140 -6.23 -35.35 -42.13
N ASP A 141 -4.96 -35.59 -41.81
CA ASP A 141 -3.86 -35.52 -42.79
C ASP A 141 -3.98 -36.65 -43.82
N LYS A 142 -4.75 -36.42 -44.89
CA LYS A 142 -4.85 -37.33 -46.02
C LYS A 142 -3.71 -37.05 -47.01
N VAL A 143 -2.66 -37.86 -46.92
CA VAL A 143 -1.66 -37.95 -48.00
C VAL A 143 -2.14 -38.99 -49.02
N GLU A 144 -2.31 -38.56 -50.26
CA GLU A 144 -2.74 -39.43 -51.36
C GLU A 144 -1.83 -40.67 -51.48
N GLY A 145 -2.41 -41.88 -51.40
CA GLY A 145 -1.69 -43.15 -51.50
C GLY A 145 -1.29 -43.83 -50.17
N LYS A 146 -1.62 -43.28 -48.99
CA LYS A 146 -1.40 -43.94 -47.69
C LYS A 146 -2.70 -44.44 -47.04
N GLY A 147 -2.65 -45.62 -46.41
CA GLY A 147 -3.79 -46.23 -45.71
C GLY A 147 -3.84 -45.87 -44.21
N LEU A 148 -5.05 -45.65 -43.68
CA LEU A 148 -5.35 -45.10 -42.34
C LEU A 148 -5.06 -46.04 -41.14
N SER A 149 -4.30 -47.12 -41.29
CA SER A 149 -3.92 -47.95 -40.13
C SER A 149 -2.61 -48.71 -40.31
N THR A 150 -1.67 -48.42 -39.40
CA THR A 150 -0.49 -49.23 -39.00
C THR A 150 0.67 -49.43 -39.98
N ASN A 151 0.84 -48.63 -41.03
CA ASN A 151 2.16 -48.47 -41.69
C ASN A 151 2.26 -47.13 -42.41
N ASP A 152 3.09 -46.23 -41.87
CA ASP A 152 3.30 -44.87 -42.41
C ASP A 152 4.28 -44.81 -43.60
N PHE A 153 4.76 -45.96 -44.08
CA PHE A 153 5.76 -46.05 -45.16
C PHE A 153 5.13 -46.44 -46.50
N THR A 154 5.61 -45.81 -47.58
CA THR A 154 5.36 -46.30 -48.96
C THR A 154 6.14 -47.59 -49.21
N ASN A 155 5.71 -48.41 -50.18
CA ASN A 155 6.33 -49.71 -50.48
C ASN A 155 7.84 -49.62 -50.75
N ASP A 156 8.30 -48.51 -51.35
CA ASP A 156 9.71 -48.27 -51.66
C ASP A 156 10.60 -48.13 -50.41
N TYR A 157 10.10 -47.54 -49.31
CA TYR A 157 10.88 -47.41 -48.07
C TYR A 157 10.95 -48.71 -47.27
N LYS A 158 9.97 -49.59 -47.45
CA LYS A 158 9.93 -50.90 -46.79
C LYS A 158 10.99 -51.85 -47.39
N GLU A 159 11.21 -51.76 -48.70
CA GLU A 159 12.24 -52.51 -49.43
C GLU A 159 13.67 -52.07 -49.07
N GLN A 160 13.86 -50.81 -48.68
CA GLN A 160 15.15 -50.28 -48.19
C GLN A 160 15.46 -50.70 -46.74
N LEU A 161 14.44 -50.99 -45.93
CA LEU A 161 14.60 -51.42 -44.54
C LEU A 161 14.86 -52.94 -44.44
N ASP A 162 14.27 -53.72 -45.35
CA ASP A 162 14.39 -55.19 -45.38
C ASP A 162 15.72 -55.68 -45.99
N ASN A 163 16.47 -54.81 -46.68
CA ASN A 163 17.83 -55.10 -47.18
C ASN A 163 18.86 -54.15 -46.54
N PRO A 164 19.47 -54.50 -45.39
CA PRO A 164 20.54 -53.69 -44.82
C PRO A 164 21.75 -53.69 -45.76
N VAL A 165 22.00 -52.56 -46.40
CA VAL A 165 23.26 -52.25 -47.07
C VAL A 165 24.36 -52.29 -46.00
N GLU A 166 25.43 -53.05 -46.26
CA GLU A 166 26.65 -53.05 -45.43
C GLU A 166 27.13 -51.61 -45.23
N VAL A 167 27.17 -51.18 -43.97
CA VAL A 167 27.63 -49.83 -43.61
C VAL A 167 29.15 -49.75 -43.84
N PRO A 168 29.65 -48.83 -44.67
CA PRO A 168 31.08 -48.61 -44.81
C PRO A 168 31.65 -48.03 -43.51
N GLU A 169 32.82 -48.52 -43.09
CA GLU A 169 33.61 -47.99 -41.98
C GLU A 169 34.03 -46.52 -42.25
N ASN A 170 33.17 -45.54 -41.97
CA ASN A 170 33.54 -44.13 -41.74
C ASN A 170 32.36 -43.23 -41.33
N LEU A 171 31.73 -43.52 -40.18
CA LEU A 171 30.88 -42.54 -39.48
C LEU A 171 31.38 -42.31 -38.05
N SER A 172 32.67 -42.00 -37.90
CA SER A 172 33.29 -41.53 -36.66
C SER A 172 33.09 -40.02 -36.40
N GLY A 173 31.96 -39.44 -36.83
CA GLY A 173 31.78 -37.98 -36.84
C GLY A 173 30.39 -37.45 -36.49
N PHE A 174 29.46 -38.27 -36.01
CA PHE A 174 28.10 -37.83 -35.67
C PHE A 174 27.66 -38.22 -34.26
N THR A 175 28.57 -38.09 -33.30
CA THR A 175 28.26 -38.11 -31.87
C THR A 175 28.95 -36.91 -31.23
N ASP A 176 28.27 -35.76 -31.12
CA ASP A 176 28.49 -34.74 -30.06
C ASP A 176 27.73 -33.40 -30.24
N ASP A 177 26.46 -33.36 -30.66
CA ASP A 177 25.72 -32.10 -30.50
C ASP A 177 24.21 -32.22 -30.28
N ILE A 178 23.85 -32.99 -29.25
CA ILE A 178 22.61 -32.76 -28.48
C ILE A 178 23.05 -32.51 -27.04
N GLY A 179 23.71 -31.36 -26.83
CA GLY A 179 24.36 -30.95 -25.58
C GLY A 179 23.41 -30.58 -24.43
N ALA A 180 22.42 -31.42 -24.15
CA ALA A 180 21.78 -31.51 -22.84
C ALA A 180 22.03 -32.93 -22.31
N THR A 181 23.20 -33.17 -21.72
CA THR A 181 23.43 -34.39 -20.96
C THR A 181 22.41 -34.43 -19.82
N GLU A 182 21.41 -35.30 -19.92
CA GLU A 182 20.52 -35.58 -18.79
C GLU A 182 21.40 -35.90 -17.57
N THR A 183 21.17 -35.18 -16.47
CA THR A 183 21.94 -35.43 -15.25
C THR A 183 21.67 -36.86 -14.79
N GLU A 184 22.72 -37.68 -14.69
CA GLU A 184 22.60 -39.07 -14.24
C GLU A 184 22.07 -39.13 -12.80
N ILE A 185 21.04 -39.97 -12.58
CA ILE A 185 20.45 -40.23 -11.26
C ILE A 185 20.93 -41.58 -10.73
N ILE A 186 21.73 -41.55 -9.67
CA ILE A 186 22.16 -42.74 -8.93
C ILE A 186 21.06 -43.15 -7.95
N LYS A 187 20.48 -44.34 -8.18
CA LYS A 187 19.52 -44.96 -7.26
C LYS A 187 20.28 -45.60 -6.10
N VAL A 188 20.28 -44.93 -4.94
CA VAL A 188 20.90 -45.38 -3.70
C VAL A 188 19.98 -46.39 -3.02
N ARG A 189 20.36 -47.66 -3.05
CA ARG A 189 19.61 -48.80 -2.48
C ARG A 189 20.17 -49.24 -1.14
N THR A 190 21.47 -49.04 -0.91
CA THR A 190 22.15 -49.33 0.35
C THR A 190 22.91 -48.10 0.84
N LYS A 191 23.07 -47.98 2.17
CA LYS A 191 23.74 -46.82 2.78
C LYS A 191 25.19 -46.65 2.31
N ASP A 192 25.90 -47.75 2.05
CA ASP A 192 27.32 -47.76 1.64
C ASP A 192 27.58 -47.02 0.32
N GLN A 193 26.56 -46.81 -0.51
CA GLN A 193 26.67 -46.04 -1.75
C GLN A 193 26.77 -44.52 -1.52
N ILE A 194 26.51 -44.05 -0.29
CA ILE A 194 26.52 -42.61 0.04
C ILE A 194 27.33 -42.28 1.30
N ILE A 195 27.38 -43.18 2.30
CA ILE A 195 28.11 -42.91 3.54
C ILE A 195 29.62 -43.00 3.34
N ASN A 196 30.34 -42.02 3.88
CA ASN A 196 31.80 -41.91 3.83
C ASN A 196 32.38 -42.00 2.40
N GLN A 197 31.57 -41.70 1.37
CA GLN A 197 31.98 -41.68 -0.03
C GLN A 197 32.34 -40.26 -0.47
N ASP A 198 33.27 -40.16 -1.42
CA ASP A 198 33.44 -38.94 -2.21
C ASP A 198 32.49 -39.03 -3.41
N LEU A 199 31.38 -38.31 -3.31
CA LEU A 199 30.32 -38.35 -4.31
C LEU A 199 30.72 -37.60 -5.59
N ASP A 200 30.01 -37.87 -6.69
CA ASP A 200 30.25 -37.21 -7.97
C ASP A 200 29.37 -35.94 -8.07
N ALA A 201 30.02 -34.78 -8.15
CA ALA A 201 29.36 -33.47 -8.23
C ALA A 201 28.54 -33.25 -9.51
N SER A 202 28.63 -34.15 -10.50
CA SER A 202 27.79 -34.12 -11.70
C SER A 202 26.47 -34.88 -11.54
N LYS A 203 26.36 -35.78 -10.56
CA LYS A 203 25.26 -36.76 -10.43
C LYS A 203 24.29 -36.42 -9.30
N VAL A 204 23.03 -36.83 -9.47
CA VAL A 204 22.01 -36.75 -8.41
C VAL A 204 21.90 -38.09 -7.71
N TYR A 205 21.84 -38.08 -6.38
CA TYR A 205 21.68 -39.29 -5.57
C TYR A 205 20.24 -39.37 -5.06
N LYS A 206 19.52 -40.43 -5.41
CA LYS A 206 18.15 -40.67 -4.99
C LYS A 206 18.07 -41.87 -4.07
N LEU A 207 17.75 -41.64 -2.79
CA LEU A 207 17.48 -42.68 -1.81
C LEU A 207 16.21 -43.43 -2.22
N MET A 208 16.36 -44.74 -2.42
CA MET A 208 15.25 -45.63 -2.73
C MET A 208 14.64 -46.27 -1.47
N ASN A 209 15.37 -46.22 -0.36
CA ASN A 209 14.98 -46.78 0.94
C ASN A 209 15.43 -45.82 2.04
N SER A 210 14.73 -45.84 3.18
CA SER A 210 15.23 -45.22 4.42
C SER A 210 16.56 -45.86 4.84
N ILE A 211 17.46 -45.04 5.37
CA ILE A 211 18.76 -45.48 5.86
C ILE A 211 18.96 -45.03 7.30
N SER A 212 19.75 -45.80 8.05
CA SER A 212 20.23 -45.40 9.37
C SER A 212 21.75 -45.32 9.35
N ILE A 213 22.29 -44.25 9.90
CA ILE A 213 23.72 -44.00 10.01
C ILE A 213 24.13 -43.87 11.47
N ASP A 214 25.22 -44.51 11.85
CA ASP A 214 25.89 -44.26 13.13
C ASP A 214 26.64 -42.94 13.02
N GLY A 215 26.05 -41.87 13.54
CA GLY A 215 26.59 -40.52 13.46
C GLY A 215 27.93 -40.34 14.19
N LEU A 216 28.48 -41.35 14.87
CA LEU A 216 29.86 -41.33 15.35
C LEU A 216 30.86 -41.72 14.24
N THR A 217 30.56 -42.75 13.45
CA THR A 217 31.51 -43.37 12.52
C THR A 217 31.15 -43.19 11.04
N GLU A 218 29.89 -42.92 10.74
CA GLU A 218 29.32 -42.80 9.39
C GLU A 218 28.83 -41.36 9.15
N LYS A 219 29.16 -40.79 7.99
CA LYS A 219 28.80 -39.42 7.59
C LYS A 219 28.39 -39.36 6.13
N ILE A 220 27.48 -38.46 5.80
CA ILE A 220 27.25 -38.04 4.41
C ILE A 220 28.09 -36.80 4.16
N ARG A 221 29.07 -36.91 3.25
CA ARG A 221 29.93 -35.78 2.86
C ARG A 221 29.22 -34.93 1.81
N ILE A 222 29.15 -33.63 2.06
CA ILE A 222 28.49 -32.68 1.17
C ILE A 222 29.47 -32.02 0.18
N ASP A 223 30.77 -32.25 0.33
CA ASP A 223 31.85 -31.64 -0.47
C ASP A 223 31.66 -31.79 -1.98
N ASN A 224 31.05 -32.89 -2.44
CA ASN A 224 30.73 -33.12 -3.86
C ASN A 224 29.29 -33.61 -4.07
N LEU A 225 28.39 -33.37 -3.12
CA LEU A 225 27.00 -33.74 -3.26
C LEU A 225 26.28 -32.70 -4.13
N LYS A 226 25.98 -33.04 -5.39
CA LYS A 226 25.17 -32.14 -6.24
C LYS A 226 23.76 -31.95 -5.69
N LYS A 227 23.11 -33.06 -5.35
CA LYS A 227 21.73 -33.13 -4.84
C LYS A 227 21.42 -34.50 -4.24
N LEU A 228 20.68 -34.51 -3.14
CA LEU A 228 20.14 -35.70 -2.49
C LEU A 228 18.60 -35.67 -2.50
N LEU A 229 17.99 -36.71 -3.06
CA LEU A 229 16.54 -36.85 -3.18
C LEU A 229 16.03 -38.05 -2.38
N GLY A 230 14.88 -37.91 -1.72
CA GLY A 230 14.08 -39.05 -1.28
C GLY A 230 12.93 -39.39 -2.24
N LEU A 231 12.08 -40.32 -1.83
CA LEU A 231 10.82 -40.63 -2.51
C LEU A 231 9.65 -39.74 -2.04
N GLY A 232 9.82 -39.09 -0.89
CA GLY A 232 8.82 -38.31 -0.18
C GLY A 232 9.21 -38.16 1.29
N HIS A 233 8.89 -37.03 1.92
CA HIS A 233 9.22 -36.80 3.33
C HIS A 233 8.48 -37.71 4.31
N ASN A 234 7.48 -38.48 3.87
CA ASN A 234 6.85 -39.55 4.65
C ASN A 234 7.35 -40.95 4.28
N ASP A 235 8.09 -41.09 3.17
CA ASP A 235 8.45 -42.38 2.57
C ASP A 235 9.93 -42.73 2.76
N THR A 236 10.80 -41.73 2.89
CA THR A 236 12.25 -41.92 2.97
C THR A 236 12.84 -41.12 4.11
N THR A 237 13.47 -41.80 5.07
CA THR A 237 14.11 -41.20 6.25
C THR A 237 15.60 -41.51 6.31
N ILE A 238 16.42 -40.52 6.67
CA ILE A 238 17.78 -40.68 7.15
C ILE A 238 17.76 -40.58 8.68
N THR A 239 18.06 -41.67 9.37
CA THR A 239 18.11 -41.72 10.84
C THR A 239 19.55 -41.70 11.33
N ILE A 240 19.92 -40.63 12.02
CA ILE A 240 21.24 -40.42 12.61
C ILE A 240 21.19 -40.91 14.06
N THR A 241 21.97 -41.93 14.34
CA THR A 241 22.09 -42.59 15.64
C THR A 241 23.44 -42.26 16.29
N GLY A 242 23.66 -42.72 17.53
CA GLY A 242 24.90 -42.48 18.26
C GLY A 242 24.90 -41.16 19.03
N GLU A 243 25.42 -41.19 20.26
CA GLU A 243 25.58 -39.99 21.09
C GLU A 243 26.56 -39.03 20.43
N ASN A 244 26.23 -37.74 20.41
CA ASN A 244 26.99 -36.69 19.72
C ASN A 244 27.22 -36.98 18.22
N GLY A 245 26.36 -37.83 17.63
CA GLY A 245 26.48 -38.21 16.24
C GLY A 245 26.13 -37.06 15.28
N ILE A 246 26.83 -36.98 14.15
CA ILE A 246 26.60 -35.99 13.09
C ILE A 246 26.18 -36.71 11.82
N GLY A 247 25.16 -36.22 11.12
CA GLY A 247 24.73 -36.83 9.85
C GLY A 247 25.51 -36.35 8.63
N PHE A 248 25.51 -35.04 8.43
CA PHE A 248 26.07 -34.37 7.25
C PHE A 248 27.26 -33.52 7.67
N VAL A 249 28.36 -33.63 6.92
CA VAL A 249 29.61 -32.89 7.18
C VAL A 249 30.24 -32.38 5.90
N SER A 250 31.04 -31.33 6.01
CA SER A 250 32.07 -30.97 5.04
C SER A 250 33.44 -31.41 5.58
N ALA A 251 34.26 -32.06 4.75
CA ALA A 251 35.65 -32.40 5.08
C ALA A 251 36.61 -31.25 4.71
N GLY A 252 36.18 -30.31 3.85
CA GLY A 252 36.87 -29.09 3.50
C GLY A 252 35.88 -27.97 3.15
N ASN A 253 35.98 -27.42 1.94
CA ASN A 253 35.05 -26.41 1.43
C ASN A 253 33.72 -27.07 1.04
N GLY A 254 32.70 -26.92 1.88
CA GLY A 254 31.36 -27.40 1.60
C GLY A 254 30.79 -26.72 0.37
N ARG A 255 30.31 -27.50 -0.61
CA ARG A 255 29.63 -26.97 -1.79
C ARG A 255 28.14 -26.74 -1.49
N ASN A 256 27.36 -26.46 -2.54
CA ASN A 256 25.91 -26.34 -2.41
C ASN A 256 25.32 -27.59 -1.75
N ILE A 257 24.51 -27.40 -0.72
CA ILE A 257 23.72 -28.46 -0.12
C ILE A 257 22.34 -28.40 -0.75
N ASP A 258 21.96 -29.38 -1.57
CA ASP A 258 20.63 -29.44 -2.17
C ASP A 258 19.95 -30.76 -1.77
N ILE A 259 18.95 -30.69 -0.90
CA ILE A 259 18.24 -31.86 -0.37
C ILE A 259 16.73 -31.69 -0.55
N GLU A 260 16.08 -32.71 -1.11
CA GLU A 260 14.64 -32.65 -1.33
C GLU A 260 13.89 -33.95 -0.99
N ASN A 261 12.61 -33.80 -0.62
CA ASN A 261 11.62 -34.89 -0.53
C ASN A 261 12.03 -36.04 0.40
N LEU A 262 12.57 -35.73 1.58
CA LEU A 262 12.97 -36.74 2.57
C LEU A 262 12.77 -36.26 4.01
N GLN A 263 12.85 -37.19 4.95
CA GLN A 263 12.91 -36.89 6.38
C GLN A 263 14.32 -37.13 6.94
N ILE A 264 14.75 -36.29 7.88
CA ILE A 264 15.96 -36.45 8.67
C ILE A 264 15.55 -36.58 10.14
N SER A 265 16.15 -37.51 10.86
CA SER A 265 15.93 -37.70 12.29
C SER A 265 17.25 -37.89 13.02
N THR A 266 17.42 -37.25 14.18
CA THR A 266 18.58 -37.44 15.06
C THR A 266 18.11 -37.95 16.41
N VAL A 267 18.50 -39.18 16.77
CA VAL A 267 17.96 -39.88 17.96
C VAL A 267 18.94 -39.96 19.13
N GLY A 268 20.25 -39.81 18.90
CA GLY A 268 21.26 -39.87 19.95
C GLY A 268 21.33 -38.57 20.76
N THR A 269 21.63 -38.64 22.06
CA THR A 269 21.84 -37.45 22.89
C THR A 269 22.95 -36.58 22.31
N GLY A 270 22.74 -35.27 22.16
CA GLY A 270 23.73 -34.34 21.59
C GLY A 270 23.98 -34.49 20.08
N SER A 271 23.24 -35.37 19.38
CA SER A 271 23.39 -35.54 17.94
C SER A 271 22.84 -34.35 17.15
N LYS A 272 23.41 -34.10 15.97
CA LYS A 272 23.02 -33.01 15.08
C LYS A 272 22.88 -33.48 13.63
N CYS A 273 21.99 -32.83 12.88
CA CYS A 273 21.81 -33.14 11.46
C CYS A 273 23.05 -32.71 10.67
N PHE A 274 23.44 -31.44 10.80
CA PHE A 274 24.50 -30.81 10.02
C PHE A 274 25.66 -30.33 10.89
N ASP A 275 26.87 -30.47 10.36
CA ASP A 275 28.07 -29.76 10.79
C ASP A 275 28.87 -29.39 9.55
N VAL A 276 28.45 -28.31 8.89
CA VAL A 276 28.89 -27.97 7.53
C VAL A 276 29.50 -26.58 7.49
N THR A 277 30.51 -26.40 6.67
CA THR A 277 31.26 -25.15 6.51
C THR A 277 31.56 -24.91 5.03
N ASP A 278 31.17 -23.75 4.53
CA ASP A 278 31.52 -23.25 3.19
C ASP A 278 32.67 -22.25 3.29
N VAL A 279 33.90 -22.74 3.12
CA VAL A 279 35.14 -21.98 3.36
C VAL A 279 35.31 -20.80 2.40
N ASP A 280 34.74 -20.85 1.19
CA ASP A 280 34.82 -19.75 0.22
C ASP A 280 33.61 -18.80 0.24
N GLY A 281 32.58 -19.13 1.02
CA GLY A 281 31.37 -18.33 1.19
C GLY A 281 30.58 -18.07 -0.09
N SER A 282 30.68 -18.96 -1.08
CA SER A 282 30.03 -18.80 -2.40
C SER A 282 28.80 -19.70 -2.62
N HIS A 283 28.53 -20.63 -1.71
CA HIS A 283 27.54 -21.69 -1.86
C HIS A 283 26.27 -21.47 -1.06
N GLU A 284 25.22 -22.21 -1.42
CA GLU A 284 23.91 -22.17 -0.75
C GLU A 284 23.56 -23.48 -0.04
N MET A 285 22.77 -23.39 1.02
CA MET A 285 22.01 -24.52 1.56
C MET A 285 20.55 -24.41 1.11
N ARG A 286 20.13 -25.31 0.24
CA ARG A 286 18.79 -25.45 -0.28
C ARG A 286 18.10 -26.72 0.22
N LEU A 287 16.98 -26.57 0.92
CA LEU A 287 16.13 -27.67 1.39
C LEU A 287 14.71 -27.49 0.86
N LEU A 288 14.14 -28.50 0.19
CA LEU A 288 12.77 -28.47 -0.35
C LEU A 288 11.96 -29.69 0.10
N SER A 289 10.79 -29.49 0.71
CA SER A 289 9.95 -30.61 1.15
C SER A 289 10.70 -31.57 2.07
N VAL A 290 11.39 -31.03 3.08
CA VAL A 290 12.22 -31.80 4.03
C VAL A 290 11.61 -31.74 5.43
N ASN A 291 11.43 -32.90 6.05
CA ASN A 291 11.00 -33.00 7.44
C ASN A 291 12.18 -33.30 8.37
N PHE A 292 12.25 -32.62 9.50
CA PHE A 292 13.06 -32.94 10.66
C PHE A 292 12.15 -33.54 11.73
N SER A 293 12.43 -34.77 12.14
CA SER A 293 11.58 -35.50 13.08
C SER A 293 12.37 -35.96 14.30
N GLY A 294 11.93 -35.54 15.49
CA GLY A 294 12.54 -35.89 16.77
C GLY A 294 13.98 -35.40 16.96
N CYS A 295 14.44 -34.48 16.12
CA CYS A 295 15.85 -34.11 16.05
C CYS A 295 16.32 -33.42 17.33
N LYS A 296 17.51 -33.76 17.84
CA LYS A 296 18.10 -33.09 18.99
C LYS A 296 18.64 -31.69 18.65
N SER A 297 19.20 -31.53 17.46
CA SER A 297 19.58 -30.27 16.86
C SER A 297 19.62 -30.42 15.34
N LEU A 298 19.29 -29.37 14.60
CA LEU A 298 19.59 -29.32 13.16
C LEU A 298 21.10 -29.09 12.94
N GLY A 299 21.79 -28.50 13.91
CA GLY A 299 23.25 -28.39 13.92
C GLY A 299 23.77 -27.05 13.39
N ASP A 300 25.00 -27.06 12.89
CA ASP A 300 25.76 -25.86 12.53
C ASP A 300 25.89 -25.69 11.02
N VAL A 301 25.62 -24.48 10.55
CA VAL A 301 25.80 -24.05 9.16
C VAL A 301 26.72 -22.83 9.18
N ARG A 302 27.95 -22.99 8.71
CA ARG A 302 28.99 -21.95 8.77
C ARG A 302 29.34 -21.41 7.40
N ASP A 303 29.39 -20.08 7.30
CA ASP A 303 29.91 -19.34 6.14
C ASP A 303 29.15 -19.58 4.82
N TYR A 304 28.02 -20.30 4.85
CA TYR A 304 27.18 -20.45 3.66
C TYR A 304 26.58 -19.11 3.26
N ARG A 305 26.83 -18.69 2.01
CA ARG A 305 26.32 -17.43 1.46
C ARG A 305 24.84 -17.27 1.68
N GLN A 306 24.05 -18.32 1.48
CA GLN A 306 22.61 -18.22 1.63
C GLN A 306 21.94 -19.52 2.03
N VAL A 307 20.77 -19.40 2.65
CA VAL A 307 19.90 -20.51 2.99
C VAL A 307 18.57 -20.36 2.26
N TYR A 308 18.08 -21.41 1.62
CA TYR A 308 16.79 -21.45 0.94
C TYR A 308 16.00 -22.69 1.40
N TRP A 309 14.98 -22.47 2.21
CA TRP A 309 14.14 -23.50 2.79
C TRP A 309 12.71 -23.30 2.33
N ASN A 310 12.12 -24.32 1.70
CA ASN A 310 10.72 -24.29 1.29
C ASN A 310 10.01 -25.60 1.64
N ASP A 311 8.82 -25.51 2.22
CA ASP A 311 8.05 -26.65 2.73
C ASP A 311 8.86 -27.51 3.71
N ILE A 312 9.17 -26.92 4.87
CA ILE A 312 9.95 -27.60 5.92
C ILE A 312 9.05 -28.00 7.09
N GLY A 313 9.15 -29.23 7.54
CA GLY A 313 8.52 -29.67 8.79
C GLY A 313 9.53 -29.87 9.90
N LEU A 314 9.29 -29.34 11.10
CA LEU A 314 10.03 -29.64 12.32
C LEU A 314 9.05 -30.19 13.36
N TYR A 315 9.10 -31.50 13.58
CA TYR A 315 8.17 -32.22 14.42
C TYR A 315 8.90 -32.88 15.59
N GLY A 316 8.58 -32.51 16.83
CA GLY A 316 9.19 -33.12 18.01
C GLY A 316 10.67 -32.78 18.21
N CYS A 317 11.18 -31.76 17.53
CA CYS A 317 12.59 -31.37 17.60
C CYS A 317 12.91 -30.68 18.94
N ALA A 318 14.12 -30.87 19.45
CA ALA A 318 14.57 -30.28 20.69
C ALA A 318 15.26 -28.92 20.53
N ASP A 319 15.92 -28.73 19.40
CA ASP A 319 16.60 -27.48 19.07
C ASP A 319 16.65 -27.28 17.55
N GLY A 320 16.94 -26.06 17.14
CA GLY A 320 16.98 -25.66 15.74
C GLY A 320 18.39 -25.69 15.12
N VAL A 321 18.60 -24.77 14.17
CA VAL A 321 19.85 -24.59 13.43
C VAL A 321 20.63 -23.40 14.00
N THR A 322 21.96 -23.50 14.01
CA THR A 322 22.87 -22.41 14.37
C THR A 322 23.58 -21.91 13.13
N PHE A 323 23.46 -20.61 12.86
CA PHE A 323 24.11 -19.95 11.73
C PHE A 323 25.38 -19.25 12.20
N HIS A 324 26.46 -19.38 11.45
CA HIS A 324 27.75 -18.75 11.75
C HIS A 324 28.29 -18.03 10.52
N GLY A 325 29.13 -17.01 10.76
CA GLY A 325 29.87 -16.31 9.72
C GLY A 325 29.05 -15.34 8.87
N GLU A 326 29.66 -14.87 7.78
CA GLU A 326 29.04 -13.89 6.88
C GLU A 326 28.05 -14.56 5.93
N MET A 327 26.78 -14.19 6.04
CA MET A 327 25.71 -14.67 5.16
C MET A 327 25.17 -13.51 4.31
N ASN A 328 24.87 -13.79 3.04
CA ASN A 328 24.07 -12.90 2.21
C ASN A 328 22.64 -12.87 2.71
N GLY A 329 21.98 -14.01 2.91
CA GLY A 329 20.61 -14.00 3.40
C GLY A 329 20.03 -15.39 3.64
N ALA A 330 18.79 -15.43 4.11
CA ALA A 330 18.05 -16.66 4.27
C ALA A 330 16.61 -16.47 3.81
N TYR A 331 16.08 -17.43 3.07
CA TYR A 331 14.69 -17.46 2.63
C TYR A 331 14.05 -18.73 3.16
N ILE A 332 13.16 -18.59 4.13
CA ILE A 332 12.44 -19.70 4.76
C ILE A 332 10.95 -19.49 4.52
N ASN A 333 10.34 -20.36 3.73
CA ASN A 333 8.93 -20.26 3.37
C ASN A 333 8.19 -21.58 3.62
N GLY A 334 7.05 -21.52 4.30
CA GLY A 334 6.27 -22.72 4.60
C GLY A 334 6.94 -23.64 5.61
N LEU A 335 7.46 -23.09 6.72
CA LEU A 335 8.01 -23.90 7.82
C LEU A 335 6.94 -24.18 8.87
N ASN A 336 6.71 -25.46 9.15
CA ASN A 336 5.84 -25.93 10.23
C ASN A 336 6.70 -26.35 11.43
N LEU A 337 6.44 -25.79 12.62
CA LEU A 337 7.16 -26.13 13.86
C LEU A 337 6.17 -26.57 14.95
N PHE A 338 6.17 -27.86 15.26
CA PHE A 338 5.23 -28.44 16.22
C PHE A 338 5.91 -29.40 17.18
N SER A 339 5.42 -29.43 18.43
CA SER A 339 5.99 -30.25 19.52
C SER A 339 7.47 -29.94 19.81
N PHE A 340 7.87 -28.68 19.68
CA PHE A 340 9.22 -28.22 19.97
C PHE A 340 9.51 -28.22 21.48
N GLN A 341 10.78 -28.35 21.90
CA GLN A 341 11.12 -28.35 23.33
C GLN A 341 11.14 -26.92 23.93
N ALA A 342 10.78 -26.83 25.21
CA ALA A 342 10.67 -25.57 25.95
C ALA A 342 11.98 -24.79 26.13
N THR A 343 13.14 -25.38 25.84
CA THR A 343 14.44 -24.72 25.92
C THR A 343 15.10 -24.52 24.56
N GLY A 344 14.44 -24.94 23.47
CA GLY A 344 14.99 -24.87 22.13
C GLY A 344 14.87 -23.48 21.53
N THR A 345 15.77 -23.17 20.59
CA THR A 345 15.71 -21.99 19.72
C THR A 345 15.72 -22.46 18.26
N LEU A 346 14.76 -22.01 17.43
CA LEU A 346 14.70 -22.46 16.03
C LEU A 346 15.87 -21.92 15.18
N PHE A 347 16.17 -20.63 15.28
CA PHE A 347 17.28 -19.99 14.57
C PHE A 347 18.26 -19.36 15.56
N LYS A 348 19.47 -19.90 15.62
CA LYS A 348 20.46 -19.53 16.63
C LYS A 348 21.59 -18.71 16.04
N GLU A 349 21.99 -17.68 16.76
CA GLU A 349 23.23 -16.95 16.54
C GLU A 349 24.43 -17.83 16.91
N GLY A 350 25.33 -18.02 15.96
CA GLY A 350 26.64 -18.63 16.13
C GLY A 350 27.76 -17.60 16.07
N ASP A 351 28.99 -18.08 15.90
CA ASP A 351 30.19 -17.25 15.89
C ASP A 351 30.21 -16.33 14.65
N ASP A 352 30.54 -15.06 14.87
CA ASP A 352 30.73 -14.03 13.83
C ASP A 352 29.57 -13.91 12.82
N LEU A 353 28.34 -14.25 13.23
CA LEU A 353 27.18 -14.22 12.35
C LEU A 353 26.88 -12.79 11.87
N SER A 354 26.71 -12.62 10.56
CA SER A 354 26.14 -11.41 9.97
C SER A 354 25.28 -11.69 8.75
N PHE A 355 24.26 -10.86 8.52
CA PHE A 355 23.41 -10.87 7.33
C PHE A 355 23.60 -9.56 6.55
N SER A 356 24.18 -9.65 5.35
CA SER A 356 24.37 -8.52 4.43
C SER A 356 23.12 -8.21 3.58
N ASN A 357 22.15 -9.12 3.54
CA ASN A 357 20.87 -9.01 2.86
C ASN A 357 19.78 -9.71 3.71
N ARG A 358 18.61 -9.92 3.14
CA ARG A 358 17.39 -10.31 3.85
C ARG A 358 17.42 -11.71 4.44
N LEU A 359 17.00 -11.82 5.71
CA LEU A 359 16.41 -13.04 6.27
C LEU A 359 14.88 -12.92 6.21
N PHE A 360 14.25 -13.71 5.34
CA PHE A 360 12.81 -13.84 5.22
C PHE A 360 12.36 -15.15 5.86
N ALA A 361 11.30 -15.10 6.68
CA ALA A 361 10.70 -16.26 7.30
C ALA A 361 9.17 -16.18 7.32
N ALA A 362 8.50 -17.20 6.78
CA ALA A 362 7.07 -17.43 6.88
C ALA A 362 6.80 -18.77 7.58
N LEU A 363 6.29 -18.69 8.81
CA LEU A 363 6.32 -19.78 9.78
C LEU A 363 4.92 -20.08 10.32
N ASN A 364 4.61 -21.35 10.55
CA ASN A 364 3.40 -21.80 11.23
C ASN A 364 3.79 -22.69 12.42
N PHE A 365 3.47 -22.26 13.63
CA PHE A 365 3.98 -22.94 14.83
C PHE A 365 3.08 -22.89 16.05
N ASP A 366 3.22 -23.93 16.87
CA ASP A 366 2.71 -23.99 18.25
C ASP A 366 3.79 -24.58 19.15
N VAL A 367 4.33 -23.73 20.03
CA VAL A 367 5.48 -24.06 20.87
C VAL A 367 5.15 -23.89 22.35
N PRO A 368 5.81 -24.64 23.26
CA PRO A 368 5.62 -24.46 24.69
C PRO A 368 6.27 -23.17 25.21
N THR A 369 5.83 -22.72 26.40
CA THR A 369 6.48 -21.61 27.09
C THR A 369 7.98 -21.87 27.31
N GLY A 370 8.81 -20.88 26.99
CA GLY A 370 10.26 -20.92 27.12
C GLY A 370 10.99 -21.15 25.79
N ALA A 371 10.32 -21.75 24.80
CA ALA A 371 10.88 -21.91 23.46
C ALA A 371 11.10 -20.54 22.80
N LYS A 372 12.12 -20.47 21.95
CA LYS A 372 12.44 -19.27 21.18
C LYS A 372 12.34 -19.57 19.69
N LEU A 373 11.92 -18.56 18.95
CA LEU A 373 11.99 -18.58 17.49
C LEU A 373 13.41 -18.24 17.04
N LEU A 374 13.98 -17.15 17.56
CA LEU A 374 15.34 -16.76 17.24
C LEU A 374 16.00 -16.03 18.41
N ASP A 375 17.33 -16.04 18.46
CA ASP A 375 18.11 -15.33 19.48
C ASP A 375 19.16 -14.36 18.90
N PHE A 376 19.02 -13.98 17.62
CA PHE A 376 19.90 -13.00 16.97
C PHE A 376 19.93 -11.65 17.70
N GLN A 377 21.08 -11.01 17.76
CA GLN A 377 21.24 -9.60 18.12
C GLN A 377 20.89 -8.71 16.92
N PRO A 378 20.39 -7.48 17.14
CA PRO A 378 20.12 -6.53 16.05
C PRO A 378 21.36 -6.26 15.19
N GLY A 379 22.55 -6.25 15.80
CA GLY A 379 23.83 -5.99 15.14
C GLY A 379 24.27 -7.06 14.13
N VAL A 380 23.62 -8.23 14.12
CA VAL A 380 23.83 -9.26 13.10
C VAL A 380 23.35 -8.77 11.72
N PHE A 381 22.38 -7.87 11.65
CA PHE A 381 21.84 -7.36 10.38
C PHE A 381 22.55 -6.08 9.94
N LEU A 382 23.20 -6.09 8.77
CA LEU A 382 24.04 -4.98 8.29
C LEU A 382 23.25 -3.83 7.62
N GLY A 383 21.92 -3.89 7.65
CA GLY A 383 21.05 -2.92 7.00
C GLY A 383 19.64 -2.90 7.60
N ASN A 384 18.85 -1.93 7.15
CA ASN A 384 17.47 -1.80 7.59
C ASN A 384 16.57 -2.85 6.93
N GLU A 385 15.50 -3.23 7.63
CA GLU A 385 14.44 -4.13 7.14
C GLU A 385 14.92 -5.52 6.66
N LEU A 386 16.10 -5.98 7.09
CA LEU A 386 16.66 -7.27 6.67
C LEU A 386 16.00 -8.47 7.37
N LEU A 387 15.55 -8.35 8.61
CA LEU A 387 14.81 -9.40 9.32
C LEU A 387 13.30 -9.28 9.04
N GLN A 388 12.77 -10.21 8.25
CA GLN A 388 11.38 -10.20 7.79
C GLN A 388 10.63 -11.45 8.24
N LEU A 389 9.85 -11.32 9.32
CA LEU A 389 8.87 -12.33 9.73
C LEU A 389 7.53 -11.98 9.09
N ASN A 390 7.14 -12.74 8.06
CA ASN A 390 6.00 -12.39 7.21
C ASN A 390 4.97 -13.51 7.15
N GLY A 391 3.69 -13.18 7.38
CA GLY A 391 2.59 -14.13 7.31
C GLY A 391 2.69 -15.25 8.35
N CYS A 392 3.41 -15.03 9.44
CA CYS A 392 3.62 -16.07 10.45
C CYS A 392 2.35 -16.29 11.28
N ILE A 393 2.08 -17.56 11.63
CA ILE A 393 1.04 -17.96 12.57
C ILE A 393 1.74 -18.56 13.80
N ALA A 394 1.64 -17.86 14.93
CA ALA A 394 2.42 -18.14 16.12
C ALA A 394 1.55 -18.41 17.33
N LYS A 395 1.62 -19.63 17.87
CA LYS A 395 0.98 -20.01 19.13
C LYS A 395 2.02 -20.33 20.20
N VAL A 396 1.71 -19.95 21.43
CA VAL A 396 2.41 -20.41 22.63
C VAL A 396 1.41 -21.17 23.49
N ASN A 397 1.64 -22.47 23.69
CA ASN A 397 0.70 -23.41 24.31
C ASN A 397 -0.73 -23.31 23.72
N GLY A 398 -0.85 -23.28 22.40
CA GLY A 398 -2.13 -23.18 21.70
C GLY A 398 -2.78 -21.80 21.68
N VAL A 399 -2.19 -20.80 22.34
CA VAL A 399 -2.75 -19.44 22.42
C VAL A 399 -2.09 -18.52 21.40
N LEU A 400 -2.90 -17.85 20.58
CA LEU A 400 -2.46 -16.73 19.73
C LEU A 400 -2.36 -15.48 20.61
N ASN A 401 -1.14 -15.03 20.90
CA ASN A 401 -0.92 -13.84 21.73
C ASN A 401 0.31 -13.06 21.23
N PRO A 402 0.11 -11.92 20.52
CA PRO A 402 1.20 -11.07 20.08
C PRO A 402 2.15 -10.65 21.20
N GLU A 403 1.67 -10.50 22.44
CA GLU A 403 2.51 -10.13 23.59
C GLU A 403 3.58 -11.18 23.91
N ALA A 404 3.42 -12.43 23.45
CA ALA A 404 4.42 -13.48 23.58
C ALA A 404 5.63 -13.30 22.64
N THR A 405 5.57 -12.34 21.70
CA THR A 405 6.65 -12.03 20.76
C THR A 405 7.97 -11.77 21.48
N THR A 406 7.96 -11.02 22.58
CA THR A 406 9.17 -10.70 23.35
C THR A 406 9.81 -11.93 24.00
N ALA A 407 9.06 -13.02 24.23
CA ALA A 407 9.61 -14.29 24.69
C ALA A 407 10.18 -15.12 23.53
N LEU A 408 9.51 -15.08 22.37
CA LEU A 408 9.90 -15.84 21.17
C LEU A 408 11.09 -15.21 20.42
N VAL A 409 11.18 -13.88 20.45
CA VAL A 409 12.19 -13.06 19.77
C VAL A 409 12.76 -12.06 20.80
N PRO A 410 13.53 -12.53 21.80
CA PRO A 410 13.86 -11.73 22.98
C PRO A 410 14.87 -10.60 22.76
N ASN A 411 15.64 -10.65 21.67
CA ASN A 411 16.76 -9.74 21.45
C ASN A 411 16.47 -8.67 20.39
N ILE A 412 15.37 -8.80 19.63
CA ILE A 412 15.02 -7.90 18.53
C ILE A 412 13.52 -7.59 18.59
N SER A 413 13.17 -6.31 18.49
CA SER A 413 11.78 -5.85 18.43
C SER A 413 11.27 -5.79 16.98
N ALA A 414 9.96 -5.99 16.78
CA ALA A 414 9.29 -5.85 15.48
C ALA A 414 9.56 -4.49 14.80
N ASN A 415 9.89 -3.47 15.59
CA ASN A 415 10.15 -2.11 15.12
C ASN A 415 11.60 -1.65 15.29
N ASP A 416 12.53 -2.57 15.54
CA ASP A 416 13.93 -2.24 15.32
C ASP A 416 14.15 -1.92 13.83
N SER A 417 15.09 -1.01 13.52
CA SER A 417 15.30 -0.56 12.13
C SER A 417 15.67 -1.71 11.18
N VAL A 418 16.23 -2.79 11.72
CA VAL A 418 16.58 -4.01 11.00
C VAL A 418 15.37 -4.89 10.67
N CYS A 419 14.17 -4.58 11.17
CA CYS A 419 12.99 -5.41 11.03
C CYS A 419 11.96 -4.86 10.03
N LYS A 420 11.26 -5.80 9.37
CA LYS A 420 10.04 -5.54 8.61
C LYS A 420 9.12 -6.76 8.70
N TRP A 421 8.26 -6.78 9.70
CA TRP A 421 7.36 -7.89 10.01
C TRP A 421 5.95 -7.54 9.55
N THR A 422 5.32 -8.40 8.76
CA THR A 422 4.05 -8.07 8.11
C THR A 422 3.10 -9.25 8.05
N GLY A 423 1.79 -8.99 8.23
CA GLY A 423 0.75 -10.01 8.10
C GLY A 423 0.80 -11.15 9.13
N ASN A 424 1.48 -10.98 10.26
CA ASN A 424 1.59 -12.00 11.29
C ASN A 424 0.34 -12.10 12.17
N THR A 425 0.03 -13.31 12.62
CA THR A 425 -1.01 -13.64 13.60
C THR A 425 -0.36 -14.29 14.83
N GLY A 426 -0.48 -13.66 16.00
CA GLY A 426 0.16 -14.15 17.24
C GLY A 426 1.62 -13.73 17.43
N LEU A 427 2.20 -13.02 16.46
CA LEU A 427 3.39 -12.16 16.64
C LEU A 427 3.00 -10.71 16.35
N HIS A 428 3.76 -9.76 16.89
CA HIS A 428 3.61 -8.37 16.46
C HIS A 428 3.96 -8.22 14.96
N ASN A 429 3.32 -7.26 14.31
CA ASN A 429 3.78 -6.72 13.04
C ASN A 429 4.64 -5.49 13.32
N SER A 430 5.53 -5.15 12.39
CA SER A 430 6.09 -3.81 12.39
C SER A 430 4.93 -2.83 12.24
N SER A 431 4.89 -1.80 13.10
CA SER A 431 3.80 -0.82 13.08
C SER A 431 3.78 -0.14 11.71
N ILE A 432 2.63 -0.20 11.02
CA ILE A 432 2.37 0.56 9.80
C ILE A 432 2.35 2.07 10.14
N GLU A 433 1.80 2.40 11.31
CA GLU A 433 1.72 3.76 11.82
C GLU A 433 2.76 3.97 12.91
N ARG A 434 3.89 4.57 12.52
CA ARG A 434 4.88 5.13 13.45
C ARG A 434 4.34 6.37 14.19
N PHE A 435 3.09 6.75 13.95
CA PHE A 435 2.42 7.94 14.46
C PHE A 435 1.04 7.58 15.00
N ILE A 436 0.69 7.98 16.22
CA ILE A 436 -0.67 7.87 16.77
C ILE A 436 -1.15 9.28 17.15
N GLU A 437 -2.36 9.62 16.75
CA GLU A 437 -3.08 10.82 17.22
C GLU A 437 -4.27 10.39 18.08
N ASP A 438 -4.36 10.92 19.30
CA ASP A 438 -5.48 10.69 20.22
C ASP A 438 -5.82 12.00 20.93
N THR A 439 -7.02 12.53 20.66
CA THR A 439 -7.47 13.80 21.20
C THR A 439 -8.37 13.68 22.43
N ASP A 440 -8.56 12.47 22.96
CA ASP A 440 -9.40 12.20 24.15
C ASP A 440 -8.66 11.41 25.23
N VAL A 441 -7.42 11.83 25.53
CA VAL A 441 -6.56 11.12 26.48
C VAL A 441 -7.00 11.43 27.92
N SER A 442 -7.48 10.40 28.62
CA SER A 442 -7.92 10.50 30.01
C SER A 442 -7.63 9.23 30.82
N GLY A 443 -7.52 9.36 32.15
CA GLY A 443 -7.40 8.21 33.04
C GLY A 443 -6.05 7.49 32.94
N ASN A 444 -5.99 6.36 32.24
CA ASN A 444 -4.74 5.61 32.01
C ASN A 444 -4.48 5.51 30.50
N PHE A 445 -3.29 5.91 30.07
CA PHE A 445 -2.85 5.80 28.68
C PHE A 445 -1.58 4.96 28.58
N GLU A 446 -1.60 3.92 27.76
CA GLU A 446 -0.46 3.01 27.60
C GLU A 446 0.36 3.35 26.36
N VAL A 447 1.61 3.76 26.56
CA VAL A 447 2.55 4.08 25.50
C VAL A 447 3.24 2.79 25.03
N SER A 448 3.07 2.48 23.76
CA SER A 448 3.74 1.36 23.10
C SER A 448 5.07 1.83 22.53
N TRP A 449 6.14 1.16 22.91
CA TRP A 449 7.46 1.35 22.31
C TRP A 449 7.53 0.85 20.86
N LEU A 450 6.44 0.34 20.29
CA LEU A 450 6.32 0.11 18.86
C LEU A 450 6.06 1.43 18.09
N VAL A 451 5.47 2.44 18.70
CA VAL A 451 5.13 3.70 18.03
C VAL A 451 6.27 4.71 18.20
N ASP A 452 6.65 5.41 17.13
CA ASP A 452 7.78 6.36 17.18
C ASP A 452 7.32 7.75 17.63
N THR A 453 6.11 8.16 17.25
CA THR A 453 5.55 9.48 17.55
C THR A 453 4.11 9.40 18.03
N TYR A 454 3.77 10.16 19.04
CA TYR A 454 2.41 10.36 19.52
C TYR A 454 2.04 11.85 19.44
N TYR A 455 0.79 12.14 19.10
CA TYR A 455 0.13 13.42 19.29
C TYR A 455 -1.07 13.21 20.20
N LEU A 456 -0.98 13.70 21.43
CA LEU A 456 -1.93 13.42 22.49
C LEU A 456 -2.51 14.72 23.05
N GLU A 457 -3.83 14.83 23.10
CA GLU A 457 -4.53 15.90 23.82
C GLU A 457 -5.21 15.32 25.06
N MET A 458 -4.83 15.82 26.23
CA MET A 458 -5.41 15.39 27.49
C MET A 458 -6.77 16.07 27.72
N THR A 459 -7.79 15.27 28.01
CA THR A 459 -9.13 15.72 28.41
C THR A 459 -9.40 15.54 29.91
N ALA A 460 -8.50 14.85 30.62
CA ALA A 460 -8.45 14.76 32.08
C ALA A 460 -7.03 14.44 32.58
N ASP A 461 -6.80 14.46 33.90
CA ASP A 461 -5.58 13.92 34.51
C ASP A 461 -5.33 12.50 34.01
N THR A 462 -4.11 12.22 33.56
CA THR A 462 -3.76 10.97 32.89
C THR A 462 -2.49 10.36 33.47
N THR A 463 -2.54 9.06 33.74
CA THR A 463 -1.39 8.23 34.12
C THR A 463 -0.89 7.46 32.91
N PHE A 464 0.36 7.71 32.54
CA PHE A 464 1.03 7.02 31.46
C PHE A 464 1.67 5.71 31.96
N THR A 465 1.43 4.61 31.25
CA THR A 465 2.13 3.32 31.40
C THR A 465 2.90 2.97 30.13
N GLU A 466 3.75 1.96 30.17
CA GLU A 466 4.53 1.53 29.00
C GLU A 466 4.39 0.04 28.71
N ARG A 467 4.38 -0.32 27.42
CA ARG A 467 4.44 -1.70 26.93
C ARG A 467 5.39 -1.83 25.73
N ASP A 468 5.65 -3.06 25.29
CA ASP A 468 6.50 -3.37 24.12
C ASP A 468 7.96 -2.91 24.23
N LEU A 469 8.50 -2.90 25.46
CA LEU A 469 9.84 -2.37 25.77
C LEU A 469 10.93 -2.93 24.83
N PRO A 470 11.87 -2.09 24.36
CA PRO A 470 13.03 -2.54 23.61
C PRO A 470 13.86 -3.58 24.39
N ALA A 471 14.43 -4.55 23.69
CA ALA A 471 15.31 -5.55 24.26
C ALA A 471 16.55 -4.92 24.92
N ASN A 472 17.06 -5.56 25.97
CA ASN A 472 18.08 -4.97 26.83
C ASN A 472 19.48 -5.12 26.20
N GLY A 473 20.03 -4.03 25.68
CA GLY A 473 21.39 -4.02 25.11
C GLY A 473 21.50 -3.20 23.83
N LYS A 474 22.05 -1.98 23.96
CA LYS A 474 22.51 -1.11 22.86
C LYS A 474 21.49 -0.70 21.77
N ASN A 475 20.19 -0.84 21.97
CA ASN A 475 19.21 -0.14 21.14
C ASN A 475 18.80 1.16 21.83
N THR A 476 19.37 2.30 21.40
CA THR A 476 18.82 3.60 21.77
C THR A 476 17.57 3.87 20.95
N LYS A 477 16.43 3.30 21.35
CA LYS A 477 15.13 3.68 20.79
C LYS A 477 14.66 4.96 21.46
N GLU A 478 14.08 5.84 20.67
CA GLU A 478 13.54 7.11 21.12
C GLU A 478 12.11 7.22 20.63
N ILE A 479 11.22 7.60 21.55
CA ILE A 479 9.83 7.96 21.23
C ILE A 479 9.65 9.46 21.41
N LEU A 480 8.79 10.02 20.58
CA LEU A 480 8.42 11.43 20.60
C LEU A 480 6.94 11.54 20.95
N ILE A 481 6.58 12.33 21.96
CA ILE A 481 5.19 12.58 22.32
C ILE A 481 4.98 14.09 22.29
N TYR A 482 4.09 14.56 21.43
CA TYR A 482 3.54 15.91 21.49
C TYR A 482 2.31 15.84 22.39
N LEU A 483 2.38 16.46 23.57
CA LEU A 483 1.33 16.40 24.59
C LEU A 483 0.79 17.80 24.87
N THR A 484 -0.53 17.97 24.85
CA THR A 484 -1.25 19.20 25.18
C THR A 484 -2.35 18.95 26.22
N GLY A 485 -2.85 20.00 26.86
CA GLY A 485 -4.03 19.97 27.74
C GLY A 485 -3.80 20.59 29.13
N GLU A 486 -4.80 21.22 29.73
CA GLU A 486 -4.67 21.89 31.05
C GLU A 486 -4.65 20.92 32.25
N PHE A 487 -4.26 19.65 32.03
CA PHE A 487 -4.36 18.56 33.00
C PHE A 487 -2.99 18.05 33.45
N THR A 488 -2.94 17.22 34.48
CA THR A 488 -1.68 16.74 35.05
C THR A 488 -1.31 15.36 34.51
N PRO A 489 -0.22 15.24 33.72
CA PRO A 489 0.32 13.93 33.34
C PRO A 489 1.12 13.31 34.49
N THR A 490 0.91 12.02 34.73
CA THR A 490 1.74 11.21 35.63
C THR A 490 2.54 10.22 34.78
N PHE A 491 3.86 10.39 34.68
CA PHE A 491 4.73 9.51 33.89
C PHE A 491 5.21 8.28 34.67
N PRO A 492 5.60 7.18 33.99
CA PRO A 492 6.25 6.03 34.61
C PRO A 492 7.47 6.45 35.46
N ALA A 493 7.64 5.79 36.61
CA ALA A 493 8.72 6.11 37.55
C ALA A 493 10.12 6.05 36.91
N GLY A 494 10.33 5.19 35.90
CA GLY A 494 11.59 5.12 35.16
C GLY A 494 11.88 6.34 34.28
N TRP A 495 10.85 6.98 33.73
CA TRP A 495 10.99 8.11 32.81
C TRP A 495 11.38 9.40 33.54
N ILE A 496 10.96 9.53 34.80
CA ILE A 496 11.20 10.74 35.60
C ILE A 496 12.60 10.79 36.23
N VAL A 497 13.32 9.66 36.33
CA VAL A 497 14.63 9.59 37.03
C VAL A 497 15.66 10.56 36.45
N ASN A 498 15.72 10.68 35.12
CA ASN A 498 16.63 11.58 34.40
C ASN A 498 15.85 12.58 33.53
N GLN A 499 14.69 13.04 34.00
CA GLN A 499 13.89 14.01 33.26
C GLN A 499 14.52 15.41 33.32
N VAL A 500 14.55 16.09 32.17
CA VAL A 500 14.84 17.52 32.06
C VAL A 500 13.64 18.25 31.45
N GLY A 501 13.32 19.43 31.98
CA GLY A 501 12.13 20.20 31.59
C GLY A 501 10.86 19.77 32.33
N THR A 502 9.81 20.58 32.18
CA THR A 502 8.52 20.39 32.86
C THR A 502 7.38 20.58 31.88
N TYR A 503 6.32 19.81 32.04
CA TYR A 503 5.07 19.98 31.32
C TYR A 503 4.43 21.36 31.62
N LYS A 504 3.79 21.97 30.62
CA LYS A 504 3.21 23.33 30.65
C LYS A 504 1.74 23.38 30.20
N GLY A 505 0.94 22.41 30.59
CA GLY A 505 -0.51 22.50 30.42
C GLY A 505 -0.91 22.64 28.95
N ALA A 506 -1.70 23.67 28.64
CA ALA A 506 -2.20 23.97 27.29
C ALA A 506 -1.12 24.23 26.22
N ASP A 507 0.14 24.49 26.59
CA ASP A 507 1.23 24.58 25.60
C ASP A 507 1.43 23.20 24.92
N VAL A 508 1.95 23.18 23.69
CA VAL A 508 2.44 21.93 23.09
C VAL A 508 3.75 21.55 23.75
N ASN A 509 3.77 20.39 24.40
CA ASN A 509 4.94 19.85 25.08
C ASN A 509 5.56 18.76 24.20
N GLU A 510 6.75 19.00 23.65
CA GLU A 510 7.52 17.95 22.99
C GLU A 510 8.26 17.13 24.05
N ILE A 511 7.85 15.88 24.24
CA ILE A 511 8.41 14.95 25.20
C ILE A 511 9.18 13.88 24.42
N ARG A 512 10.51 13.92 24.51
CA ARG A 512 11.42 12.95 23.89
C ARG A 512 11.90 11.97 24.95
N ILE A 513 11.58 10.69 24.80
CA ILE A 513 11.95 9.64 25.77
C ILE A 513 12.87 8.65 25.07
N LYS A 514 14.11 8.59 25.52
CA LYS A 514 15.14 7.70 25.01
C LYS A 514 15.36 6.54 25.97
N ASN A 515 15.09 5.32 25.52
CA ASN A 515 15.47 4.12 26.27
C ASN A 515 16.99 3.91 26.12
N ILE A 516 17.70 3.77 27.24
CA ILE A 516 19.14 3.46 27.24
C ILE A 516 19.36 1.97 27.55
N LYS A 517 18.63 1.48 28.55
CA LYS A 517 18.52 0.07 28.94
C LYS A 517 17.25 -0.10 29.78
N THR A 518 16.79 -1.33 29.99
CA THR A 518 15.61 -1.59 30.83
C THR A 518 15.72 -0.89 32.19
N GLY A 519 14.74 -0.04 32.51
CA GLY A 519 14.71 0.73 33.75
C GLY A 519 15.55 2.01 33.77
N VAL A 520 16.26 2.37 32.68
CA VAL A 520 17.06 3.60 32.57
C VAL A 520 16.70 4.35 31.29
N TYR A 521 16.14 5.53 31.47
CA TYR A 521 15.62 6.38 30.41
C TYR A 521 16.28 7.76 30.50
N PHE A 522 16.30 8.47 29.38
CA PHE A 522 16.53 9.92 29.34
C PHE A 522 15.29 10.59 28.76
N THR A 523 14.66 11.48 29.53
CA THR A 523 13.42 12.14 29.16
C THR A 523 13.67 13.64 29.05
N ARG A 524 13.29 14.26 27.94
CA ARG A 524 13.36 15.70 27.75
C ARG A 524 12.00 16.25 27.38
N ILE A 525 11.51 17.20 28.16
CA ILE A 525 10.31 17.98 27.86
C ILE A 525 10.74 19.37 27.36
N SER A 526 10.38 19.70 26.12
CA SER A 526 10.63 20.99 25.50
C SER A 526 9.30 21.69 25.22
N ASN A 527 9.16 22.91 25.74
CA ASN A 527 7.93 23.71 25.63
C ASN A 527 8.06 24.78 24.53
N SER A 528 8.82 24.48 23.48
CA SER A 528 9.19 25.45 22.44
C SER A 528 8.95 24.85 21.06
N LEU A 529 7.69 24.79 20.63
CA LEU A 529 7.36 24.88 19.22
C LEU A 529 6.98 26.33 18.95
N SER A 530 7.94 27.14 18.54
CA SER A 530 7.64 28.51 18.08
C SER A 530 7.20 28.56 16.62
N VAL A 531 7.25 27.42 15.90
CA VAL A 531 6.97 27.34 14.47
C VAL A 531 6.44 25.94 14.15
N TYR A 532 5.16 25.83 13.78
CA TYR A 532 4.64 24.60 13.16
C TYR A 532 5.40 24.34 11.85
N PRO A 533 5.63 23.08 11.44
CA PRO A 533 6.12 22.79 10.09
C PRO A 533 5.31 23.55 9.04
N ALA A 534 5.98 24.06 8.01
CA ALA A 534 5.33 24.85 6.98
C ALA A 534 4.15 24.05 6.37
N PRO A 535 2.96 24.65 6.22
CA PRO A 535 1.84 23.99 5.56
C PRO A 535 2.27 23.46 4.19
N ASP A 536 1.76 22.28 3.83
CA ASP A 536 1.87 21.73 2.48
C ASP A 536 0.48 21.62 1.85
N LEU A 537 0.40 21.78 0.52
CA LEU A 537 -0.84 21.74 -0.24
C LEU A 537 -0.67 20.84 -1.45
N SER A 538 -1.21 19.63 -1.36
CA SER A 538 -1.16 18.62 -2.43
C SER A 538 -2.18 18.92 -3.52
N SER A 539 -3.45 19.17 -3.18
CA SER A 539 -4.50 19.42 -4.16
C SER A 539 -5.58 20.40 -3.71
N VAL A 540 -6.32 20.92 -4.69
CA VAL A 540 -7.44 21.87 -4.52
C VAL A 540 -8.61 21.38 -5.38
N ASP A 541 -9.77 21.18 -4.77
CA ASP A 541 -10.95 20.63 -5.45
C ASP A 541 -12.26 21.33 -5.03
N PRO A 542 -13.01 21.94 -5.97
CA PRO A 542 -12.64 22.21 -7.36
C PRO A 542 -11.61 23.35 -7.48
N SER A 543 -10.91 23.42 -8.61
CA SER A 543 -9.86 24.43 -8.86
C SER A 543 -10.23 25.49 -9.91
N GLY A 544 -11.47 25.52 -10.42
CA GLY A 544 -11.92 26.43 -11.47
C GLY A 544 -13.31 27.03 -11.21
N PHE A 545 -13.46 28.33 -11.46
CA PHE A 545 -14.65 29.09 -11.10
C PHE A 545 -15.04 30.14 -12.15
N LEU A 546 -16.32 30.46 -12.19
CA LEU A 546 -16.84 31.60 -12.95
C LEU A 546 -16.57 32.91 -12.19
N PRO A 547 -16.49 34.06 -12.88
CA PRO A 547 -16.36 35.36 -12.24
C PRO A 547 -17.63 35.76 -11.48
N ASN A 548 -17.47 36.57 -10.44
CA ASN A 548 -18.59 37.15 -9.67
C ASN A 548 -19.55 36.11 -9.07
N THR A 549 -19.07 34.91 -8.74
CA THR A 549 -19.83 33.88 -8.03
C THR A 549 -19.57 33.96 -6.54
N GLN A 550 -20.62 33.84 -5.74
CA GLN A 550 -20.53 33.84 -4.28
C GLN A 550 -20.58 32.42 -3.72
N ASP A 551 -20.07 32.27 -2.49
CA ASP A 551 -20.12 31.03 -1.71
C ASP A 551 -19.52 29.82 -2.44
N ASN A 552 -18.48 30.03 -3.25
CA ASN A 552 -17.78 28.92 -3.89
C ASN A 552 -17.08 28.09 -2.81
N LEU A 553 -17.31 26.79 -2.83
CA LEU A 553 -16.74 25.85 -1.88
C LEU A 553 -15.54 25.13 -2.50
N ILE A 554 -14.42 25.07 -1.77
CA ILE A 554 -13.25 24.25 -2.13
C ILE A 554 -12.76 23.42 -0.96
N ASN A 555 -12.17 22.27 -1.29
CA ASN A 555 -11.42 21.41 -0.40
C ASN A 555 -9.93 21.59 -0.69
N LEU A 556 -9.16 21.89 0.35
CA LEU A 556 -7.71 21.93 0.33
C LEU A 556 -7.18 20.68 1.01
N TYR A 557 -6.47 19.84 0.27
CA TYR A 557 -5.82 18.64 0.80
C TYR A 557 -4.31 18.87 0.92
N GLY A 558 -3.72 18.39 2.01
CA GLY A 558 -2.31 18.66 2.29
C GLY A 558 -1.84 18.10 3.62
N SER A 559 -0.96 18.84 4.30
CA SER A 559 -0.40 18.46 5.59
C SER A 559 -0.06 19.69 6.42
N PHE A 560 -0.01 19.50 7.74
CA PHE A 560 0.32 20.53 8.74
C PHE A 560 -0.70 21.68 8.81
N PHE A 561 -1.97 21.43 8.45
CA PHE A 561 -3.04 22.36 8.76
C PHE A 561 -3.37 22.32 10.26
N THR A 562 -3.90 23.42 10.76
CA THR A 562 -4.27 23.60 12.17
C THR A 562 -5.67 24.23 12.26
N PRO A 563 -6.38 24.12 13.39
CA PRO A 563 -7.65 24.82 13.58
C PRO A 563 -7.55 26.35 13.44
N GLN A 564 -6.35 26.91 13.62
CA GLN A 564 -6.06 28.34 13.46
C GLN A 564 -5.48 28.69 12.08
N SER A 565 -5.48 27.75 11.13
CA SER A 565 -4.94 27.99 9.79
C SER A 565 -5.70 29.11 9.08
N ILE A 566 -4.96 30.09 8.57
CA ILE A 566 -5.49 31.19 7.77
C ILE A 566 -5.26 30.84 6.30
N VAL A 567 -6.30 31.03 5.48
CA VAL A 567 -6.24 30.88 4.03
C VAL A 567 -6.60 32.20 3.37
N GLU A 568 -5.76 32.65 2.43
CA GLU A 568 -6.03 33.79 1.56
C GLU A 568 -5.95 33.33 0.10
N ILE A 569 -6.83 33.84 -0.76
CA ILE A 569 -6.79 33.60 -2.20
C ILE A 569 -6.57 34.96 -2.86
N GLU A 570 -5.49 35.11 -3.63
CA GLU A 570 -5.11 36.39 -4.21
C GLU A 570 -6.27 37.00 -5.02
N GLY A 571 -6.62 38.25 -4.72
CA GLY A 571 -7.69 38.98 -5.41
C GLY A 571 -9.11 38.50 -5.12
N GLN A 572 -9.31 37.35 -4.47
CA GLN A 572 -10.63 36.80 -4.14
C GLN A 572 -10.97 37.03 -2.66
N THR A 573 -12.25 36.88 -2.29
CA THR A 573 -12.67 37.12 -0.89
C THR A 573 -12.97 35.81 -0.19
N VAL A 574 -12.08 35.36 0.69
CA VAL A 574 -12.33 34.18 1.54
C VAL A 574 -13.30 34.56 2.67
N THR A 575 -14.42 33.85 2.75
CA THR A 575 -15.51 34.14 3.71
C THR A 575 -15.54 33.17 4.89
N ALA A 576 -15.07 31.93 4.70
CA ALA A 576 -14.92 30.96 5.79
C ALA A 576 -13.78 29.96 5.52
N VAL A 577 -13.15 29.51 6.60
CA VAL A 577 -12.19 28.39 6.61
C VAL A 577 -12.61 27.46 7.74
N ASP A 578 -12.93 26.22 7.40
CA ASP A 578 -13.35 25.19 8.34
C ASP A 578 -12.29 24.07 8.39
N PHE A 579 -11.75 23.83 9.58
CA PHE A 579 -10.73 22.82 9.80
C PHE A 579 -11.39 21.46 10.01
N LYS A 580 -11.09 20.50 9.14
CA LYS A 580 -11.58 19.12 9.28
C LYS A 580 -10.57 18.24 10.00
N ASN A 581 -9.31 18.29 9.57
CA ASN A 581 -8.16 17.64 10.19
C ASN A 581 -6.85 18.24 9.64
N SER A 582 -5.70 17.76 10.12
CA SER A 582 -4.38 18.27 9.75
C SER A 582 -4.01 18.13 8.27
N GLY A 583 -4.76 17.34 7.49
CA GLY A 583 -4.60 17.19 6.05
C GLY A 583 -5.76 17.71 5.21
N TRP A 584 -6.79 18.31 5.82
CA TRP A 584 -7.97 18.80 5.11
C TRP A 584 -8.55 20.10 5.71
N LEU A 585 -8.58 21.15 4.89
CA LEU A 585 -9.37 22.37 5.12
C LEU A 585 -10.50 22.48 4.10
N GLN A 586 -11.66 22.95 4.55
CA GLN A 586 -12.78 23.30 3.70
C GLN A 586 -12.92 24.83 3.69
N VAL A 587 -12.84 25.46 2.51
CA VAL A 587 -12.79 26.92 2.37
C VAL A 587 -13.96 27.41 1.52
N VAL A 588 -14.59 28.50 1.95
CA VAL A 588 -15.65 29.19 1.21
C VAL A 588 -15.12 30.55 0.77
N PHE A 589 -15.34 30.93 -0.50
CA PHE A 589 -14.87 32.20 -1.03
C PHE A 589 -15.73 32.74 -2.19
N ASP A 590 -15.68 34.04 -2.39
CA ASP A 590 -16.33 34.75 -3.50
C ASP A 590 -15.29 35.09 -4.58
N THR A 591 -15.65 34.83 -5.85
CA THR A 591 -14.84 35.24 -7.00
C THR A 591 -15.21 36.66 -7.46
N ASN A 592 -14.22 37.40 -7.91
CA ASN A 592 -14.39 38.73 -8.52
C ASN A 592 -14.47 38.64 -10.07
N ALA A 593 -14.48 39.79 -10.74
CA ALA A 593 -14.55 39.88 -12.20
C ALA A 593 -13.19 39.72 -12.93
N LEU A 594 -12.10 39.40 -12.21
CA LEU A 594 -10.77 39.28 -12.82
C LEU A 594 -10.56 37.86 -13.34
N GLU A 595 -10.25 37.76 -14.63
CA GLU A 595 -9.75 36.52 -15.22
C GLU A 595 -8.30 36.29 -14.81
N GLY A 596 -7.97 35.05 -14.45
CA GLY A 596 -6.59 34.69 -14.19
C GLY A 596 -6.42 33.45 -13.33
N ASP A 597 -5.15 33.19 -13.05
CA ASP A 597 -4.70 32.19 -12.09
C ASP A 597 -4.32 32.93 -10.81
N PHE A 598 -4.79 32.42 -9.67
CA PHE A 598 -4.66 33.06 -8.37
C PHE A 598 -3.92 32.15 -7.40
N ASP A 599 -3.03 32.75 -6.62
CA ASP A 599 -2.25 32.08 -5.59
C ASP A 599 -3.12 31.82 -4.34
N ILE A 600 -2.89 30.68 -3.67
CA ILE A 600 -3.42 30.40 -2.34
C ILE A 600 -2.29 30.59 -1.33
N THR A 601 -2.51 31.42 -0.33
CA THR A 601 -1.60 31.56 0.81
C THR A 601 -2.19 30.84 2.03
N ILE A 602 -1.41 29.95 2.65
CA ILE A 602 -1.82 29.24 3.87
C ILE A 602 -0.82 29.57 4.99
N SER A 603 -1.33 29.88 6.19
CA SER A 603 -0.50 30.10 7.38
C SER A 603 -1.02 29.30 8.58
N ASN A 604 -0.15 28.52 9.22
CA ASN A 604 -0.38 27.89 10.53
C ASN A 604 0.50 28.49 11.64
N GLY A 605 0.96 29.74 11.42
CA GLY A 605 2.11 30.33 12.12
C GLY A 605 3.38 30.38 11.24
N THR A 606 3.46 29.50 10.24
CA THR A 606 4.40 29.60 9.11
C THR A 606 3.61 29.84 7.83
N THR A 607 3.90 30.93 7.11
CA THR A 607 3.17 31.30 5.88
C THR A 607 3.84 30.74 4.63
N VAL A 608 3.07 30.07 3.78
CA VAL A 608 3.49 29.55 2.47
C VAL A 608 2.53 30.04 1.39
N ILE A 609 3.07 30.40 0.23
CA ILE A 609 2.30 30.81 -0.95
C ILE A 609 2.38 29.69 -2.00
N PHE A 610 1.24 29.12 -2.34
CA PHE A 610 1.06 28.13 -3.39
C PHE A 610 0.53 28.82 -4.64
N ARG A 611 1.37 28.84 -5.68
CA ARG A 611 1.09 29.67 -6.85
C ARG A 611 0.08 29.04 -7.80
N ASN A 612 -0.78 29.86 -8.41
CA ASN A 612 -1.70 29.51 -9.49
C ASN A 612 -2.58 28.28 -9.19
N ARG A 613 -3.16 28.19 -7.98
CA ARG A 613 -3.95 27.02 -7.55
C ARG A 613 -5.45 27.16 -7.79
N ILE A 614 -5.92 28.38 -8.05
CA ILE A 614 -7.31 28.68 -8.41
C ILE A 614 -7.33 29.36 -9.77
N ALA A 615 -8.23 28.94 -10.65
CA ALA A 615 -8.49 29.63 -11.91
C ALA A 615 -9.88 30.29 -11.86
N VAL A 616 -9.94 31.59 -12.15
CA VAL A 616 -11.21 32.26 -12.49
C VAL A 616 -11.19 32.52 -13.98
N VAL A 617 -12.20 31.99 -14.67
CA VAL A 617 -12.26 32.01 -16.13
C VAL A 617 -13.53 32.73 -16.57
N LEU A 618 -13.39 33.70 -17.48
CA LEU A 618 -14.51 34.50 -18.00
C LEU A 618 -15.35 33.79 -19.08
N GLY A 619 -14.99 32.58 -19.49
CA GLY A 619 -15.64 31.85 -20.58
C GLY A 619 -16.13 30.45 -20.22
N GLU A 620 -16.65 29.73 -21.21
CA GLU A 620 -17.27 28.42 -21.00
C GLU A 620 -16.20 27.35 -20.71
N VAL A 621 -16.33 26.71 -19.55
CA VAL A 621 -15.46 25.61 -19.12
C VAL A 621 -16.15 24.29 -19.41
N THR A 622 -15.48 23.44 -20.19
CA THR A 622 -15.90 22.07 -20.45
C THR A 622 -14.92 21.11 -19.79
N THR A 623 -15.45 20.27 -18.89
CA THR A 623 -14.71 19.18 -18.25
C THR A 623 -15.12 17.86 -18.90
N PRO A 624 -14.17 17.03 -19.37
CA PRO A 624 -14.47 15.71 -19.91
C PRO A 624 -15.16 14.80 -18.88
N VAL A 625 -16.27 14.15 -19.22
CA VAL A 625 -16.88 13.12 -18.36
C VAL A 625 -16.38 11.72 -18.73
N GLU A 626 -16.63 10.72 -17.88
CA GLU A 626 -16.21 9.33 -18.12
C GLU A 626 -16.61 8.80 -19.52
N ALA A 627 -17.79 9.18 -20.01
CA ALA A 627 -18.29 8.76 -21.32
C ALA A 627 -17.58 9.42 -22.52
N ASP A 628 -16.82 10.50 -22.29
CA ASP A 628 -16.14 11.22 -23.35
C ASP A 628 -14.74 10.65 -23.66
N TRP A 629 -14.26 9.69 -22.85
CA TRP A 629 -12.92 9.12 -22.97
C TRP A 629 -12.93 7.75 -23.67
N ASP A 630 -12.12 7.66 -24.74
CA ASP A 630 -11.81 6.41 -25.42
C ASP A 630 -10.46 5.87 -24.95
N ILE A 631 -10.46 4.65 -24.39
CA ILE A 631 -9.23 3.94 -24.02
C ILE A 631 -8.64 3.29 -25.28
N ILE A 632 -7.46 3.74 -25.69
CA ILE A 632 -6.74 3.21 -26.87
C ILE A 632 -5.89 1.99 -26.49
N THR A 633 -5.19 2.06 -25.35
CA THR A 633 -4.37 0.95 -24.84
C THR A 633 -4.39 0.91 -23.30
N GLY A 634 -4.39 -0.30 -22.74
CA GLY A 634 -4.31 -0.52 -21.28
C GLY A 634 -5.62 -0.27 -20.54
N GLY A 635 -5.50 0.01 -19.23
CA GLY A 635 -6.65 0.30 -18.35
C GLY A 635 -6.45 1.63 -17.65
N PHE A 636 -7.17 2.66 -18.11
CA PHE A 636 -7.36 3.87 -17.31
C PHE A 636 -8.63 3.73 -16.48
N ASP A 637 -8.56 4.25 -15.27
CA ASP A 637 -9.71 4.39 -14.39
C ASP A 637 -10.15 5.84 -14.34
N HIS A 638 -11.40 6.05 -14.78
CA HIS A 638 -12.08 7.34 -14.82
C HIS A 638 -13.04 7.53 -13.61
N SER A 639 -13.07 6.58 -12.65
CA SER A 639 -14.09 6.52 -11.59
C SER A 639 -13.86 7.46 -10.40
N ASN A 640 -12.75 8.21 -10.36
CA ASN A 640 -12.30 8.98 -9.18
C ASN A 640 -12.60 10.49 -9.22
N GLY A 641 -13.74 10.89 -9.79
CA GLY A 641 -14.16 12.29 -9.89
C GLY A 641 -14.12 12.78 -11.33
N ILE A 642 -14.97 13.77 -11.64
CA ILE A 642 -15.36 14.18 -12.99
C ILE A 642 -14.18 14.68 -13.85
N ASP A 643 -12.97 14.85 -13.29
CA ASP A 643 -11.80 15.43 -13.97
C ASP A 643 -10.48 14.64 -13.82
N ALA A 644 -10.51 13.41 -13.28
CA ALA A 644 -9.30 12.63 -12.96
C ALA A 644 -9.19 11.30 -13.74
N ILE A 645 -8.00 11.01 -14.25
CA ILE A 645 -7.69 9.81 -15.04
C ILE A 645 -6.46 9.13 -14.44
N LYS A 646 -6.67 7.94 -13.86
CA LYS A 646 -5.64 7.20 -13.15
C LYS A 646 -5.22 5.95 -13.92
N GLN A 647 -3.92 5.68 -13.96
CA GLN A 647 -3.41 4.44 -14.53
C GLN A 647 -3.76 3.24 -13.64
N GLN A 648 -4.16 2.12 -14.24
CA GLN A 648 -4.34 0.85 -13.54
C GLN A 648 -3.16 -0.11 -13.73
N THR A 649 -2.27 0.15 -14.68
CA THR A 649 -1.09 -0.68 -14.93
C THR A 649 0.19 0.14 -15.04
N ILE A 650 1.36 -0.50 -14.86
CA ILE A 650 2.69 0.13 -15.01
C ILE A 650 3.14 0.20 -16.49
N ASN A 651 2.27 -0.19 -17.43
CA ASN A 651 2.54 -0.21 -18.86
C ASN A 651 2.21 1.15 -19.51
N PRO A 652 2.73 1.43 -20.72
CA PRO A 652 2.30 2.61 -21.46
C PRO A 652 0.83 2.47 -21.85
N ASP A 653 -0.01 3.24 -21.18
CA ASP A 653 -1.45 3.29 -21.40
C ASP A 653 -1.78 4.63 -22.09
N GLU A 654 -2.71 4.60 -23.05
CA GLU A 654 -3.15 5.78 -23.80
C GLU A 654 -4.69 5.89 -23.79
N SER A 655 -5.17 7.08 -23.42
CA SER A 655 -6.58 7.45 -23.43
C SER A 655 -6.76 8.76 -24.21
N VAL A 656 -7.89 8.90 -24.90
CA VAL A 656 -8.17 10.02 -25.79
C VAL A 656 -9.51 10.62 -25.45
N TRP A 657 -9.54 11.94 -25.36
CA TRP A 657 -10.77 12.73 -25.30
C TRP A 657 -10.94 13.50 -26.61
N GLU A 658 -12.17 13.48 -27.13
CA GLU A 658 -12.56 14.23 -28.31
C GLU A 658 -13.56 15.32 -27.93
N GLY A 659 -13.10 16.57 -27.96
CA GLY A 659 -13.92 17.75 -27.72
C GLY A 659 -14.34 18.44 -29.01
N GLU A 660 -15.51 19.07 -29.02
CA GLU A 660 -15.90 20.01 -30.08
C GLU A 660 -15.29 21.39 -29.78
N PHE A 661 -14.04 21.58 -30.20
CA PHE A 661 -13.30 22.83 -30.01
C PHE A 661 -13.68 23.86 -31.07
N ASP A 662 -14.28 24.99 -30.70
CA ASP A 662 -14.43 26.12 -31.63
C ASP A 662 -13.06 26.78 -31.88
N TYR A 663 -12.37 26.28 -32.90
CA TYR A 663 -11.06 26.77 -33.30
C TYR A 663 -11.06 28.23 -33.80
N THR A 664 -12.23 28.85 -33.94
CA THR A 664 -12.37 30.26 -34.34
C THR A 664 -12.33 31.23 -33.16
N GLN A 665 -12.36 30.72 -31.92
CA GLN A 665 -12.27 31.50 -30.68
C GLN A 665 -10.93 31.27 -29.98
N ASP A 666 -10.57 32.19 -29.09
CA ASP A 666 -9.46 31.98 -28.16
C ASP A 666 -9.82 30.81 -27.24
N PHE A 667 -8.90 29.88 -27.04
CA PHE A 667 -9.14 28.75 -26.16
C PHE A 667 -7.92 28.30 -25.39
N GLN A 668 -8.18 27.53 -24.35
CA GLN A 668 -7.16 27.03 -23.45
C GLN A 668 -7.44 25.58 -23.04
N VAL A 669 -6.37 24.79 -22.94
CA VAL A 669 -6.39 23.45 -22.34
C VAL A 669 -5.46 23.43 -21.13
N ARG A 670 -5.97 22.89 -20.01
CA ARG A 670 -5.23 22.70 -18.76
C ARG A 670 -5.27 21.24 -18.35
N VAL A 671 -4.12 20.74 -17.90
CA VAL A 671 -3.96 19.38 -17.38
C VAL A 671 -3.01 19.42 -16.18
N ASP A 672 -3.48 18.94 -15.04
CA ASP A 672 -2.63 18.70 -13.87
C ASP A 672 -2.20 17.23 -13.82
N SER A 673 -1.05 16.95 -13.21
CA SER A 673 -0.51 15.59 -13.17
C SER A 673 0.31 15.32 -11.91
N GLU A 674 0.25 14.10 -11.38
CA GLU A 674 1.11 13.64 -10.29
C GLU A 674 1.69 12.26 -10.60
N TYR A 675 2.79 11.87 -9.95
CA TYR A 675 3.35 10.54 -10.12
C TYR A 675 2.37 9.44 -9.67
N SER A 676 2.22 8.44 -10.53
CA SER A 676 1.44 7.25 -10.24
C SER A 676 2.10 6.45 -9.11
N PRO A 677 1.33 5.98 -8.11
CA PRO A 677 1.84 5.13 -7.04
C PRO A 677 2.28 3.75 -7.53
N LEU A 678 1.96 3.39 -8.79
CA LEU A 678 2.32 2.11 -9.41
C LEU A 678 3.80 2.01 -9.81
N GLY A 679 4.56 3.11 -9.77
CA GLY A 679 5.96 3.15 -10.21
C GLY A 679 6.11 3.50 -11.69
N PHE A 680 7.27 3.22 -12.29
CA PHE A 680 7.57 3.60 -13.69
C PHE A 680 8.14 2.44 -14.52
N SER A 681 7.80 2.42 -15.81
CA SER A 681 8.48 1.60 -16.82
C SER A 681 9.76 2.28 -17.34
N ALA A 682 10.84 1.51 -17.53
CA ALA A 682 12.19 2.02 -17.82
C ALA A 682 12.38 2.64 -19.21
N THR A 683 11.37 2.65 -20.09
CA THR A 683 11.48 3.20 -21.45
C THR A 683 10.33 4.18 -21.74
N GLY A 684 10.62 5.26 -22.49
CA GLY A 684 9.68 6.28 -23.02
C GLY A 684 9.24 7.41 -22.09
N SER A 685 8.26 8.20 -22.55
CA SER A 685 7.90 9.53 -22.02
C SER A 685 6.39 9.71 -21.84
N ASP A 686 5.97 10.42 -20.80
CA ASP A 686 4.59 10.87 -20.59
C ASP A 686 4.27 12.03 -21.52
N ARG A 687 3.07 12.04 -22.10
CA ARG A 687 2.73 12.99 -23.18
C ARG A 687 1.27 13.36 -23.17
N TRP A 688 1.02 14.62 -23.45
CA TRP A 688 -0.28 15.09 -23.88
C TRP A 688 -0.17 15.80 -25.23
N VAL A 689 -1.14 15.54 -26.10
CA VAL A 689 -1.10 15.93 -27.51
C VAL A 689 -2.44 16.51 -27.90
N LEU A 690 -2.43 17.71 -28.48
CA LEU A 690 -3.54 18.26 -29.24
C LEU A 690 -3.30 17.93 -30.71
N GLU A 691 -4.17 17.13 -31.32
CA GLU A 691 -4.06 16.71 -32.73
C GLU A 691 -5.32 17.06 -33.50
N ASP A 692 -5.20 17.74 -34.64
CA ASP A 692 -6.33 18.04 -35.51
C ASP A 692 -6.67 16.89 -36.47
N SER A 693 -7.80 17.00 -37.17
CA SER A 693 -8.23 16.01 -38.17
C SER A 693 -7.28 15.85 -39.37
N SER A 694 -6.38 16.82 -39.58
CA SER A 694 -5.36 16.80 -40.63
C SER A 694 -4.03 16.18 -40.16
N GLY A 695 -3.97 15.72 -38.91
CA GLY A 695 -2.79 15.10 -38.29
C GLY A 695 -1.73 16.11 -37.84
N ASN A 696 -2.04 17.42 -37.85
CA ASN A 696 -1.14 18.39 -37.25
C ASN A 696 -1.27 18.33 -35.72
N SER A 697 -0.16 18.41 -35.00
CA SER A 697 -0.16 18.25 -33.56
C SER A 697 0.74 19.20 -32.81
N ILE A 698 0.28 19.58 -31.61
CA ILE A 698 1.07 20.26 -30.59
C ILE A 698 1.15 19.29 -29.40
N ARG A 699 2.37 18.92 -29.02
CA ARG A 699 2.65 17.89 -28.02
C ARG A 699 3.62 18.39 -26.98
N MET A 700 3.29 18.15 -25.71
CA MET A 700 4.26 18.25 -24.61
C MET A 700 4.70 16.86 -24.19
N GLU A 701 6.01 16.66 -24.08
CA GLU A 701 6.62 15.38 -23.74
C GLU A 701 7.54 15.52 -22.53
N ASN A 702 7.24 14.77 -21.48
CA ASN A 702 8.07 14.67 -20.28
C ASN A 702 8.95 13.42 -20.33
N ARG A 703 10.26 13.62 -20.38
CA ARG A 703 11.26 12.56 -20.38
C ARG A 703 11.65 12.27 -18.95
N GLY A 704 11.79 10.99 -18.67
CA GLY A 704 12.03 10.49 -17.32
C GLY A 704 13.30 10.95 -16.59
N ASP A 705 14.08 11.84 -17.20
CA ASP A 705 15.24 12.56 -16.68
C ASP A 705 14.90 13.97 -16.16
N GLY A 706 13.60 14.30 -16.07
CA GLY A 706 13.11 15.60 -15.62
C GLY A 706 13.10 16.68 -16.70
N SER A 707 13.42 16.36 -17.96
CA SER A 707 13.32 17.31 -19.08
C SER A 707 11.96 17.22 -19.78
N SER A 708 11.39 18.35 -20.19
CA SER A 708 10.29 18.33 -21.17
C SER A 708 10.63 19.02 -22.48
N ASN A 709 9.97 18.54 -23.52
CA ASN A 709 10.03 19.11 -24.85
C ASN A 709 8.62 19.45 -25.31
N LEU A 710 8.44 20.67 -25.81
CA LEU A 710 7.33 20.99 -26.68
C LEU A 710 7.71 20.60 -28.11
N ILE A 711 6.85 19.83 -28.76
CA ILE A 711 7.00 19.31 -30.12
C ILE A 711 5.79 19.76 -30.93
N ILE A 712 6.03 20.41 -32.07
CA ILE A 712 4.98 20.83 -33.00
C ILE A 712 5.25 20.12 -34.34
N ASN A 713 4.27 19.38 -34.85
CA ASN A 713 4.36 18.61 -36.09
C ASN A 713 3.26 19.02 -37.07
N GLY A 714 3.56 19.08 -38.37
CA GLY A 714 2.61 19.39 -39.44
C GLY A 714 3.05 20.56 -40.34
N THR A 715 2.12 21.15 -41.09
CA THR A 715 2.38 22.39 -41.88
C THR A 715 2.65 23.63 -41.02
N PHE A 716 2.65 23.46 -39.71
CA PHE A 716 3.17 24.39 -38.71
C PHE A 716 4.70 24.52 -38.84
N TYR A 717 5.20 25.33 -39.77
CA TYR A 717 6.64 25.63 -39.89
C TYR A 717 7.06 26.48 -38.67
N ALA A 718 8.04 26.15 -37.82
CA ALA A 718 9.23 25.32 -37.99
C ALA A 718 9.33 24.18 -36.98
N ALA A 719 9.89 23.04 -37.38
CA ALA A 719 10.36 22.01 -36.46
C ALA A 719 11.42 22.63 -35.51
N GLY A 720 10.98 23.03 -34.34
CA GLY A 720 11.79 23.69 -33.32
C GLY A 720 11.56 23.02 -31.98
N ARG A 721 12.63 22.43 -31.42
CA ARG A 721 12.65 21.91 -30.06
C ARG A 721 12.80 23.09 -29.10
N VAL A 722 11.73 23.45 -28.38
CA VAL A 722 11.87 24.35 -27.22
C VAL A 722 12.14 23.46 -26.01
N SER A 723 13.39 23.46 -25.54
CA SER A 723 13.77 22.72 -24.32
C SER A 723 13.28 23.49 -23.09
N SER A 724 12.29 22.95 -22.38
CA SER A 724 11.99 23.42 -21.03
C SER A 724 12.93 22.72 -20.03
N GLY A 725 13.23 23.41 -18.93
CA GLY A 725 14.26 23.02 -17.97
C GLY A 725 13.94 21.75 -17.18
N GLN A 726 14.89 21.40 -16.30
CA GLN A 726 14.80 20.29 -15.35
C GLN A 726 13.77 20.61 -14.25
N GLY A 727 12.75 19.77 -14.05
CA GLY A 727 11.78 19.92 -12.96
C GLY A 727 10.75 18.79 -12.88
N THR A 728 10.19 18.56 -11.69
CA THR A 728 9.00 17.72 -11.47
C THR A 728 7.76 18.45 -12.01
N TYR A 729 7.08 17.83 -12.97
CA TYR A 729 5.91 18.40 -13.63
C TYR A 729 4.67 18.15 -12.77
N THR A 730 4.02 19.22 -12.30
CA THR A 730 2.75 19.13 -11.56
C THR A 730 1.59 19.75 -12.33
N SER A 731 1.83 20.72 -13.22
CA SER A 731 0.79 21.32 -14.07
C SER A 731 1.27 21.78 -15.46
N GLY A 732 0.43 21.56 -16.48
CA GLY A 732 0.66 21.95 -17.88
C GLY A 732 -0.50 22.76 -18.48
N GLN A 733 -0.18 23.84 -19.18
CA GLN A 733 -1.15 24.77 -19.76
C GLN A 733 -0.75 25.21 -21.16
N ILE A 734 -1.68 25.07 -22.11
CA ILE A 734 -1.55 25.62 -23.47
C ILE A 734 -2.74 26.54 -23.74
N THR A 735 -2.44 27.78 -24.11
CA THR A 735 -3.41 28.75 -24.61
C THR A 735 -3.15 28.98 -26.08
N ILE A 736 -4.21 28.92 -26.90
CA ILE A 736 -4.17 29.22 -28.33
C ILE A 736 -5.18 30.34 -28.58
N ARG A 737 -4.68 31.47 -29.06
CA ARG A 737 -5.53 32.59 -29.48
C ARG A 737 -5.97 32.39 -30.93
N ASN A 738 -7.14 32.87 -31.30
CA ASN A 738 -7.64 32.95 -32.67
C ASN A 738 -6.71 33.79 -33.57
N THR A 739 -5.90 34.66 -32.96
CA THR A 739 -4.84 35.41 -33.62
C THR A 739 -3.67 34.52 -34.04
N GLY A 740 -3.67 33.24 -33.65
CA GLY A 740 -2.65 32.24 -33.91
C GLY A 740 -1.52 32.22 -32.88
N GLU A 741 -1.57 33.05 -31.84
CA GLU A 741 -0.57 33.05 -30.76
C GLU A 741 -0.73 31.82 -29.87
N ILE A 742 0.38 31.13 -29.62
CA ILE A 742 0.42 29.99 -28.69
C ILE A 742 1.26 30.39 -27.48
N LEU A 743 0.65 30.31 -26.30
CA LEU A 743 1.31 30.49 -25.01
C LEU A 743 1.37 29.15 -24.31
N VAL A 744 2.59 28.71 -24.00
CA VAL A 744 2.80 27.49 -23.20
C VAL A 744 3.30 27.88 -21.82
N ARG A 745 2.60 27.39 -20.80
CA ARG A 745 2.95 27.59 -19.40
C ARG A 745 3.19 26.25 -18.73
N GLU A 746 4.20 26.23 -17.88
CA GLU A 746 4.60 25.06 -17.09
C GLU A 746 4.74 25.51 -15.64
N ASN A 747 4.03 24.83 -14.72
CA ASN A 747 3.96 25.24 -13.32
C ASN A 747 3.67 26.75 -13.17
N GLY A 748 2.75 27.28 -14.01
CA GLY A 748 2.35 28.68 -14.09
C GLY A 748 3.32 29.65 -14.80
N SER A 749 4.55 29.22 -15.13
CA SER A 749 5.56 30.07 -15.76
C SER A 749 5.47 30.04 -17.29
N LEU A 750 5.43 31.20 -17.95
CA LEU A 750 5.45 31.30 -19.42
C LEU A 750 6.79 30.80 -19.98
N ARG A 751 6.75 29.78 -20.84
CA ARG A 751 7.95 29.13 -21.41
C ARG A 751 8.28 29.61 -22.83
N SER A 752 7.28 29.97 -23.66
CA SER A 752 7.51 30.63 -24.96
C SER A 752 6.22 31.22 -25.55
N GLY A 753 6.33 32.32 -26.29
CA GLY A 753 5.34 32.75 -27.30
C GLY A 753 5.79 32.27 -28.68
N LEU A 754 4.94 31.56 -29.40
CA LEU A 754 5.26 30.91 -30.68
C LEU A 754 4.49 31.56 -31.85
N PRO A 755 4.98 31.44 -33.10
CA PRO A 755 4.39 32.12 -34.25
C PRO A 755 3.00 31.59 -34.63
N THR A 756 2.31 32.43 -35.40
CA THR A 756 0.90 32.39 -35.81
C THR A 756 0.45 31.04 -36.40
N LEU A 757 -0.48 30.37 -35.72
CA LEU A 757 -1.13 29.14 -36.16
C LEU A 757 -2.42 29.45 -36.96
N THR A 758 -2.70 28.70 -38.02
CA THR A 758 -4.04 28.67 -38.63
C THR A 758 -4.66 27.30 -38.36
N LEU A 759 -5.76 27.30 -37.63
CA LEU A 759 -6.54 26.11 -37.32
C LEU A 759 -7.62 25.89 -38.38
N GLY A 760 -7.84 24.64 -38.78
CA GLY A 760 -8.79 24.28 -39.84
C GLY A 760 -9.88 23.27 -39.45
N SER A 761 -9.82 22.74 -38.22
CA SER A 761 -10.79 21.79 -37.67
C SER A 761 -10.66 21.68 -36.15
N ASN A 762 -11.58 20.94 -35.52
CA ASN A 762 -11.51 20.56 -34.12
C ASN A 762 -10.28 19.68 -33.83
N PHE A 763 -9.90 19.62 -32.55
CA PHE A 763 -8.75 18.88 -32.04
C PHE A 763 -9.18 17.65 -31.21
N LYS A 764 -8.27 16.69 -31.05
CA LYS A 764 -8.35 15.59 -30.10
C LYS A 764 -7.27 15.76 -29.04
N LEU A 765 -7.62 15.60 -27.76
CA LEU A 765 -6.67 15.58 -26.66
C LEU A 765 -6.29 14.12 -26.38
N LYS A 766 -5.05 13.75 -26.69
CA LYS A 766 -4.50 12.43 -26.39
C LYS A 766 -3.64 12.52 -25.14
N LEU A 767 -3.89 11.66 -24.16
CA LEU A 767 -3.12 11.53 -22.93
C LEU A 767 -2.47 10.14 -22.91
N LEU A 768 -1.14 10.12 -23.01
CA LEU A 768 -0.34 8.92 -22.83
C LEU A 768 0.40 9.05 -21.52
N SER A 769 0.26 8.05 -20.66
CA SER A 769 0.98 7.98 -19.41
C SER A 769 1.76 6.67 -19.26
N ARG A 770 2.86 6.76 -18.53
CA ARG A 770 3.74 5.69 -18.06
C ARG A 770 4.10 5.88 -16.58
N ARG A 771 3.98 7.10 -16.06
CA ARG A 771 4.43 7.48 -14.71
C ARG A 771 3.48 8.38 -13.98
N VAL A 772 2.47 8.97 -14.63
CA VAL A 772 1.65 10.02 -14.01
C VAL A 772 0.16 9.73 -14.10
N ASN A 773 -0.57 10.10 -13.06
CA ASN A 773 -2.02 10.22 -13.14
C ASN A 773 -2.34 11.66 -13.55
N TYR A 774 -3.36 11.84 -14.39
CA TYR A 774 -3.81 13.16 -14.81
C TYR A 774 -5.02 13.57 -13.97
N TYR A 775 -5.08 14.84 -13.61
CA TYR A 775 -6.13 15.45 -12.80
C TYR A 775 -6.55 16.79 -13.43
N SER A 776 -7.77 17.24 -13.12
CA SER A 776 -8.27 18.55 -13.53
C SER A 776 -8.09 18.88 -15.02
N VAL A 777 -8.37 17.90 -15.88
CA VAL A 777 -8.36 18.09 -17.35
C VAL A 777 -9.50 19.03 -17.73
N LYS A 778 -9.17 20.20 -18.29
CA LYS A 778 -10.15 21.25 -18.62
C LYS A 778 -9.92 21.82 -20.01
N TYR A 779 -11.02 21.96 -20.75
CA TYR A 779 -11.12 22.82 -21.93
C TYR A 779 -11.84 24.11 -21.57
N ILE A 780 -11.35 25.21 -22.11
CA ILE A 780 -11.84 26.54 -21.79
C ILE A 780 -11.95 27.33 -23.09
N LEU A 781 -13.17 27.71 -23.47
CA LEU A 781 -13.41 28.77 -24.44
C LEU A 781 -13.20 30.10 -23.72
N LEU A 782 -12.23 30.90 -24.16
CA LEU A 782 -11.97 32.20 -23.54
C LEU A 782 -12.97 33.22 -24.11
N ALA A 783 -13.47 34.11 -23.24
CA ALA A 783 -14.28 35.23 -23.70
C ALA A 783 -13.39 36.16 -24.55
N ASN A 784 -13.84 36.46 -25.78
CA ASN A 784 -13.13 37.37 -26.71
C ASN A 784 -12.83 38.76 -26.11
#